data_AF-A0A7W2AV36-F1
#
_entry.id   AF-A0A7W2AV36-F1
#
_cell.length_a   1.000
_cell.length_b   1.000
_cell.length_c   1.000
_cell.angle_alpha   90.00
_cell.angle_beta   90.00
_cell.angle_gamma   90.00
#
_symmetry.space_group_name_H-M   'P 1'
#
loop_
_entity.id
_entity.type
_entity.pdbx_description
1 polymer ?
#
loop_
_entity_poly.entity_id
_entity_poly.type
_entity_poly.pdbx_seq_one_letter_code
_entity_poly.pdbx_strand_id
1 'polypeptide(L)'
;MNVPPTSPTGFLLKTIQACPDLQWATPEQQLQLAARGHHRSLKAGEILFQKGERGESIFLIIQGDLEVYLPSTADLSELIMARLFNQGEALGEWAATREGQTRSASVRARGNSTLLEIPYELIREVGALTGFLGHSASRGQKLESHDTLATASPLFNLMTRQGSARLSYLEKNYSGEAEIFSEGDVSEEVFLILEGTVEIYSADETVRTILGKGQIFGELGVSQSVPRSTSAKAKTPCRLLVLKAQDFLALTRDNDEFAQHLLTLRKIYQTRSSEVVLQFHYQVGEQPRFSSTIQLDGDRKLISDYSIYDDSVSVETLPETGDAIVFSYQDESRDISRRLELHEGRISGARFHGPHPEAGRVVEAIRNDLTISADQIQQFESQGTLFDPGISQDLLCHCMQITRSEIAPGGEVAQCSLEELMQVTGAGTVCGSCRGELASLCQSSESLEMNLLEVSEFQPDIFRVRMTPKNQEPLASFTPGQHIQLEATIRGEKVRRTYTLTSPAGETRWREITFKRDPHGLFSRWLAKAKPGNEVLSVSAPTGEFTANLDQSEPIILLVAGIGVTPALNILRSRVQKGSGPRVIVDHSFHSVATGPCREELLLLTESNPDLEYHPRETIAGQRIQSRDVERYHSLYPAARWLICGPEGFETVMQEKLESAGVFAGNVAVELFHARGSLQQDSLPKDRASLVLGLLTTVFTASVLGMDLLPQSWRDWQSSFAGHWISGSALMVFLGWQWVLPLKRIGRSTGNSAKSLQLHRRLGALSPLLLLLHGSGFGAGMLGLISLLFLTHTVLGVADRSLISDTTRQRQYLQVWLYPHIVISLLLSALALFHLWLILGHGGPS
;
A
#
# COMPACT_ATOMS: atom_id res chain seq x y z
N MET A 1 3.13 12.18 45.96
CA MET A 1 4.16 13.21 46.16
C MET A 1 4.09 14.19 44.99
N ASN A 2 3.64 15.42 45.21
CA ASN A 2 3.51 16.44 44.16
C ASN A 2 4.79 17.27 44.09
N VAL A 3 5.80 16.78 43.36
CA VAL A 3 6.95 17.61 42.97
C VAL A 3 6.53 18.43 41.75
N PRO A 4 6.57 19.78 41.79
CA PRO A 4 6.18 20.59 40.66
C PRO A 4 7.12 20.33 39.47
N PRO A 5 6.59 20.20 38.24
CA PRO A 5 7.38 19.84 37.05
C PRO A 5 8.42 20.89 36.64
N THR A 6 8.40 22.06 37.28
CA THR A 6 9.34 23.18 37.08
C THR A 6 10.55 23.16 38.04
N SER A 7 10.57 22.24 39.01
CA SER A 7 11.73 22.07 39.91
C SER A 7 12.87 21.30 39.22
N PRO A 8 14.14 21.53 39.58
CA PRO A 8 15.29 20.78 39.04
C PRO A 8 15.10 19.25 39.17
N THR A 9 14.59 18.80 40.32
CA THR A 9 14.27 17.39 40.57
C THR A 9 13.09 16.89 39.74
N GLY A 10 12.08 17.73 39.50
CA GLY A 10 10.94 17.40 38.61
C GLY A 10 11.34 17.25 37.14
N PHE A 11 12.33 18.01 36.68
CA PHE A 11 12.89 17.88 35.33
C PHE A 11 13.72 16.60 35.18
N LEU A 12 14.58 16.28 36.16
CA LEU A 12 15.34 15.02 36.18
C LEU A 12 14.42 13.80 36.29
N LEU A 13 13.32 13.91 37.04
CA LEU A 13 12.32 12.85 37.13
C LEU A 13 11.70 12.55 35.77
N LYS A 14 11.41 13.57 34.94
CA LYS A 14 10.95 13.36 33.55
C LYS A 14 11.99 12.63 32.71
N THR A 15 13.28 12.97 32.85
CA THR A 15 14.37 12.26 32.15
C THR A 15 14.42 10.78 32.54
N ILE A 16 14.26 10.45 33.82
CA ILE A 16 14.20 9.06 34.30
C ILE A 16 12.94 8.34 33.82
N GLN A 17 11.79 9.01 33.84
CA GLN A 17 10.51 8.43 33.37
C GLN A 17 10.51 8.18 31.86
N ALA A 18 11.23 8.98 31.09
CA ALA A 18 11.42 8.78 29.66
C ALA A 18 12.39 7.63 29.34
N CYS A 19 13.19 7.17 30.31
CA CYS A 19 14.19 6.12 30.12
C CYS A 19 13.57 4.72 30.20
N PRO A 20 13.56 3.93 29.11
CA PRO A 20 13.05 2.56 29.13
C PRO A 20 13.79 1.67 30.14
N ASP A 21 15.09 1.91 30.33
CA ASP A 21 15.95 1.11 31.22
C ASP A 21 15.71 1.35 32.71
N LEU A 22 14.80 2.26 33.07
CA LEU A 22 14.42 2.55 34.46
C LEU A 22 12.89 2.46 34.68
N GLN A 23 12.12 1.97 33.69
CA GLN A 23 10.65 1.84 33.80
C GLN A 23 10.21 0.76 34.80
N TRP A 24 11.08 -0.19 35.12
CA TRP A 24 10.85 -1.20 36.14
C TRP A 24 10.95 -0.64 37.57
N ALA A 25 11.53 0.55 37.76
CA ALA A 25 11.68 1.17 39.08
C ALA A 25 10.35 1.82 39.52
N THR A 26 10.00 1.67 40.80
CA THR A 26 8.81 2.31 41.37
C THR A 26 8.94 3.84 41.34
N PRO A 27 7.82 4.59 41.35
CA PRO A 27 7.88 6.06 41.34
C PRO A 27 8.72 6.65 42.49
N GLU A 28 8.76 6.00 43.65
CA GLU A 28 9.60 6.40 44.78
C GLU A 28 11.09 6.19 44.50
N GLN A 29 11.45 5.04 43.92
CA GLN A 29 12.82 4.75 43.50
C GLN A 29 13.28 5.71 42.38
N GLN A 30 12.43 5.99 41.40
CA GLN A 30 12.72 6.96 40.33
C GLN A 30 12.99 8.36 40.90
N LEU A 31 12.23 8.78 41.92
CA LEU A 31 12.47 10.05 42.60
C LEU A 31 13.79 10.06 43.36
N GLN A 32 14.13 8.97 44.05
CA GLN A 32 15.41 8.84 44.75
C GLN A 32 16.61 8.85 43.78
N LEU A 33 16.49 8.20 42.62
CA LEU A 33 17.49 8.23 41.57
C LEU A 33 17.63 9.63 40.95
N ALA A 34 16.53 10.33 40.70
CA ALA A 34 16.54 11.70 40.17
C ALA A 34 17.16 12.71 41.16
N ALA A 35 16.92 12.53 42.45
CA ALA A 35 17.41 13.42 43.50
C ALA A 35 18.89 13.21 43.83
N ARG A 36 19.42 12.00 43.61
CA ARG A 36 20.76 11.59 44.05
C ARG A 36 21.75 11.34 42.91
N GLY A 37 21.30 11.38 41.65
CA GLY A 37 22.17 11.32 40.48
C GLY A 37 23.01 12.60 40.30
N HIS A 38 24.14 12.45 39.63
CA HIS A 38 25.11 13.54 39.42
C HIS A 38 25.00 14.12 38.01
N HIS A 39 25.12 15.43 37.87
CA HIS A 39 25.23 16.05 36.56
C HIS A 39 26.64 15.89 36.00
N ARG A 40 26.73 15.47 34.75
CA ARG A 40 27.99 15.40 34.00
C ARG A 40 27.86 16.20 32.71
N SER A 41 28.78 17.13 32.50
CA SER A 41 28.84 17.94 31.29
C SER A 41 30.01 17.48 30.42
N LEU A 42 29.78 17.39 29.11
CA LEU A 42 30.77 17.04 28.10
C LEU A 42 30.81 18.15 27.05
N LYS A 43 32.02 18.51 26.61
CA LYS A 43 32.22 19.40 25.46
C LYS A 43 32.18 18.58 24.17
N ALA A 44 31.88 19.25 23.05
CA ALA A 44 32.02 18.63 21.73
C ALA A 44 33.42 18.03 21.54
N GLY A 45 33.49 16.77 21.11
CA GLY A 45 34.70 15.96 20.93
C GLY A 45 35.17 15.20 22.17
N GLU A 46 34.62 15.47 23.36
CA GLU A 46 35.06 14.85 24.61
C GLU A 46 34.59 13.39 24.72
N ILE A 47 35.50 12.49 25.10
CA ILE A 47 35.22 11.05 25.28
C ILE A 47 34.61 10.83 26.66
N LEU A 48 33.46 10.15 26.72
CA LEU A 48 32.78 9.80 27.96
C LEU A 48 33.40 8.54 28.62
N PHE A 49 33.63 7.49 27.84
CA PHE A 49 34.38 6.28 28.21
C PHE A 49 34.78 5.49 26.96
N GLN A 50 35.75 4.59 27.08
CA GLN A 50 36.24 3.73 26.00
C GLN A 50 35.85 2.26 26.18
N LYS A 51 35.78 1.52 25.07
CA LYS A 51 35.57 0.07 25.08
C LYS A 51 36.64 -0.62 25.94
N GLY A 52 36.20 -1.57 26.77
CA GLY A 52 37.08 -2.35 27.65
C GLY A 52 37.37 -1.68 28.99
N GLU A 53 37.10 -0.38 29.15
CA GLU A 53 37.19 0.27 30.47
C GLU A 53 36.19 -0.32 31.45
N ARG A 54 36.49 -0.22 32.74
CA ARG A 54 35.55 -0.61 33.80
C ARG A 54 34.45 0.45 33.92
N GLY A 55 33.19 0.03 33.90
CA GLY A 55 32.02 0.88 34.04
C GLY A 55 31.38 0.73 35.42
N GLU A 56 31.12 1.85 36.10
CA GLU A 56 30.57 1.88 37.47
C GLU A 56 29.23 2.63 37.57
N SER A 57 28.83 3.27 36.46
CA SER A 57 27.63 4.10 36.35
C SER A 57 26.91 3.87 35.02
N ILE A 58 25.60 4.11 35.04
CA ILE A 58 24.78 4.37 33.84
C ILE A 58 24.64 5.89 33.65
N PHE A 59 24.55 6.33 32.39
CA PHE A 59 24.36 7.73 32.04
C PHE A 59 23.06 7.91 31.29
N LEU A 60 22.30 8.95 31.59
CA LEU A 60 21.10 9.33 30.84
C LEU A 60 21.30 10.69 30.20
N ILE A 61 20.88 10.85 28.95
CA ILE A 61 20.94 12.14 28.26
C ILE A 61 19.87 13.06 28.85
N ILE A 62 20.31 14.20 29.39
CA ILE A 62 19.43 15.31 29.74
C ILE A 62 19.23 16.19 28.50
N GLN A 63 20.34 16.55 27.85
CA GLN A 63 20.39 17.33 26.61
C GLN A 63 21.76 17.13 25.96
N GLY A 64 21.86 16.79 24.68
CA GLY A 64 23.17 16.61 24.04
C GLY A 64 23.11 15.80 22.76
N ASP A 65 24.28 15.58 22.14
CA ASP A 65 24.48 14.71 20.97
C ASP A 65 25.73 13.87 21.24
N LEU A 66 25.54 12.57 21.47
CA LEU A 66 26.59 11.61 21.74
C LEU A 66 26.67 10.56 20.64
N GLU A 67 27.88 10.04 20.41
CA GLU A 67 28.16 9.00 19.43
C GLU A 67 28.85 7.81 20.09
N VAL A 68 28.29 6.63 19.89
CA VAL A 68 28.83 5.33 20.34
C VAL A 68 29.58 4.71 19.17
N TYR A 69 30.80 4.22 19.40
CA TYR A 69 31.64 3.67 18.34
C TYR A 69 32.53 2.51 18.81
N LEU A 70 32.93 1.67 17.86
CA LEU A 70 33.94 0.63 18.03
C LEU A 70 35.19 0.99 17.22
N PRO A 71 36.37 1.01 17.85
CA PRO A 71 37.63 1.17 17.11
C PRO A 71 37.88 -0.06 16.23
N SER A 72 38.16 0.15 14.94
CA SER A 72 38.54 -0.90 13.98
C SER A 72 40.02 -1.25 14.13
N THR A 73 40.35 -2.54 14.03
CA THR A 73 41.73 -3.04 14.13
C THR A 73 42.41 -3.27 12.77
N ALA A 74 41.67 -3.14 11.65
CA ALA A 74 42.18 -3.51 10.31
C ALA A 74 42.18 -2.35 9.29
N ASP A 75 41.31 -1.36 9.45
CA ASP A 75 41.23 -0.17 8.60
C ASP A 75 40.94 1.05 9.48
N LEU A 76 41.57 2.19 9.20
CA LEU A 76 41.54 3.43 9.98
C LEU A 76 40.13 4.09 10.13
N SER A 77 39.04 3.40 9.81
CA SER A 77 37.66 3.86 9.98
C SER A 77 37.03 3.34 11.27
N GLU A 78 36.61 4.25 12.16
CA GLU A 78 35.81 3.93 13.35
C GLU A 78 34.41 3.43 12.94
N LEU A 79 33.93 2.33 13.53
CA LEU A 79 32.57 1.84 13.31
C LEU A 79 31.61 2.55 14.27
N ILE A 80 30.76 3.44 13.75
CA ILE A 80 29.76 4.14 14.56
C ILE A 80 28.55 3.22 14.81
N MET A 81 28.31 2.90 16.08
CA MET A 81 27.25 1.98 16.52
C MET A 81 25.91 2.67 16.78
N ALA A 82 25.92 3.90 17.30
CA ALA A 82 24.71 4.66 17.60
C ALA A 82 25.01 6.16 17.73
N ARG A 83 23.99 6.99 17.46
CA ARG A 83 23.98 8.41 17.82
C ARG A 83 22.77 8.67 18.71
N LEU A 84 23.01 9.32 19.84
CA LEU A 84 22.04 9.50 20.90
C LEU A 84 21.88 10.98 21.17
N PHE A 85 20.66 11.48 21.05
CA PHE A 85 20.33 12.90 21.18
C PHE A 85 18.98 13.16 21.85
N ASN A 86 18.22 12.10 22.19
CA ASN A 86 16.93 12.24 22.83
C ASN A 86 17.06 12.23 24.36
N GLN A 87 16.26 13.05 25.03
CA GLN A 87 16.20 13.06 26.50
C GLN A 87 15.74 11.69 27.02
N GLY A 88 16.45 11.15 28.00
CA GLY A 88 16.16 9.86 28.63
C GLY A 88 16.84 8.65 27.98
N GLU A 89 17.54 8.82 26.85
CA GLU A 89 18.39 7.76 26.29
C GLU A 89 19.53 7.42 27.26
N ALA A 90 19.75 6.12 27.49
CA ALA A 90 20.70 5.64 28.47
C ALA A 90 21.91 4.92 27.86
N LEU A 91 23.04 5.02 28.55
CA LEU A 91 24.34 4.52 28.16
C LEU A 91 25.04 3.81 29.31
N GLY A 92 25.68 2.70 28.98
CA GLY A 92 26.61 2.01 29.86
C GLY A 92 25.96 0.96 30.75
N GLU A 93 24.62 0.83 30.72
CA GLU A 93 23.79 -0.08 31.51
C GLU A 93 24.26 -1.53 31.49
N TRP A 94 24.86 -1.96 30.39
CA TRP A 94 25.37 -3.30 30.18
C TRP A 94 26.64 -3.65 30.92
N ALA A 95 27.45 -2.65 31.30
CA ALA A 95 28.64 -2.93 32.08
C ALA A 95 28.25 -3.62 33.40
N ALA A 96 27.09 -3.31 33.98
CA ALA A 96 26.62 -3.97 35.20
C ALA A 96 26.35 -5.48 35.06
N THR A 97 26.10 -6.00 33.85
CA THR A 97 25.77 -7.40 33.60
C THR A 97 26.95 -8.23 33.08
N ARG A 98 28.10 -7.60 32.80
CA ARG A 98 29.27 -8.27 32.22
C ARG A 98 30.29 -8.66 33.28
N GLU A 99 30.99 -9.77 33.04
CA GLU A 99 32.12 -10.19 33.85
C GLU A 99 33.21 -9.09 33.84
N GLY A 100 33.66 -8.68 35.03
CA GLY A 100 34.62 -7.57 35.19
C GLY A 100 34.05 -6.16 34.99
N GLN A 101 32.75 -6.01 34.77
CA GLN A 101 32.05 -4.74 34.52
C GLN A 101 32.64 -3.90 33.38
N THR A 102 32.97 -4.53 32.26
CA THR A 102 33.65 -3.84 31.13
C THR A 102 32.68 -3.15 30.16
N ARG A 103 33.06 -1.98 29.65
CA ARG A 103 32.33 -1.23 28.61
C ARG A 103 32.38 -1.98 27.28
N SER A 104 31.23 -2.11 26.61
CA SER A 104 31.11 -2.82 25.31
C SER A 104 31.54 -1.99 24.11
N ALA A 105 31.49 -0.66 24.21
CA ALA A 105 31.83 0.29 23.16
C ALA A 105 32.41 1.58 23.75
N SER A 106 32.99 2.40 22.89
CA SER A 106 33.48 3.75 23.22
C SER A 106 32.37 4.78 22.96
N VAL A 107 32.35 5.89 23.70
CA VAL A 107 31.36 6.96 23.54
C VAL A 107 32.04 8.32 23.58
N ARG A 108 31.69 9.21 22.64
CA ARG A 108 32.14 10.60 22.60
C ARG A 108 30.98 11.58 22.38
N ALA A 109 31.13 12.80 22.85
CA ALA A 109 30.20 13.88 22.56
C ALA A 109 30.48 14.49 21.18
N ARG A 110 29.45 14.68 20.35
CA ARG A 110 29.52 15.42 19.08
C ARG A 110 29.21 16.90 19.27
N GLY A 111 28.33 17.21 20.21
CA GLY A 111 28.00 18.56 20.66
C GLY A 111 28.12 18.68 22.17
N ASN A 112 28.02 19.91 22.69
CA ASN A 112 27.96 20.12 24.14
C ASN A 112 26.77 19.35 24.73
N SER A 113 27.05 18.48 25.71
CA SER A 113 26.09 17.51 26.22
C SER A 113 26.06 17.53 27.74
N THR A 114 24.88 17.36 28.33
CA THR A 114 24.63 17.26 29.77
C THR A 114 23.92 15.95 30.04
N LEU A 115 24.47 15.17 30.96
CA LEU A 115 24.05 13.83 31.30
C LEU A 115 23.72 13.74 32.80
N LEU A 116 22.81 12.83 33.15
CA LEU A 116 22.61 12.36 34.50
C LEU A 116 23.40 11.07 34.69
N GLU A 117 24.43 11.10 35.53
CA GLU A 117 25.20 9.93 35.94
C GLU A 117 24.56 9.30 37.19
N ILE A 118 24.23 8.01 37.10
CA ILE A 118 23.66 7.22 38.18
C ILE A 118 24.62 6.06 38.47
N PRO A 119 25.32 6.07 39.63
CA PRO A 119 26.19 4.97 40.03
C PRO A 119 25.41 3.66 40.24
N TYR A 120 25.99 2.52 39.90
CA TYR A 120 25.35 1.21 40.19
C TYR A 120 25.16 0.97 41.68
N GLU A 121 26.06 1.52 42.50
CA GLU A 121 25.94 1.49 43.95
C GLU A 121 24.66 2.19 44.42
N LEU A 122 24.31 3.33 43.81
CA LEU A 122 23.08 4.03 44.09
C LEU A 122 21.85 3.19 43.70
N ILE A 123 21.88 2.51 42.56
CA ILE A 123 20.81 1.58 42.12
C ILE A 123 20.65 0.42 43.11
N ARG A 124 21.75 -0.05 43.69
CA ARG A 124 21.76 -1.09 44.72
C ARG A 124 21.14 -0.60 46.03
N GLU A 125 21.51 0.60 46.48
CA GLU A 125 20.98 1.20 47.71
C GLU A 125 19.47 1.46 47.65
N VAL A 126 18.94 1.87 46.50
CA VAL A 126 17.48 2.11 46.33
C VAL A 126 16.68 0.81 46.14
N GLY A 127 17.30 -0.36 46.33
CA GLY A 127 16.63 -1.68 46.27
C GLY A 127 16.19 -2.09 44.86
N ALA A 128 16.89 -1.59 43.84
CA ALA A 128 16.44 -1.60 42.45
C ALA A 128 17.32 -2.53 41.56
N LEU A 129 18.40 -3.09 42.12
CA LEU A 129 19.42 -3.82 41.37
C LEU A 129 18.91 -5.06 40.61
N THR A 130 18.01 -5.86 41.19
CA THR A 130 17.52 -7.09 40.53
C THR A 130 16.69 -6.77 39.27
N GLY A 131 15.83 -5.75 39.35
CA GLY A 131 15.04 -5.28 38.20
C GLY A 131 15.93 -4.67 37.12
N PHE A 132 16.93 -3.88 37.53
CA PHE A 132 17.95 -3.31 36.65
C PHE A 132 18.73 -4.39 35.89
N LEU A 133 19.29 -5.39 36.59
CA LEU A 133 20.09 -6.44 35.98
C LEU A 133 19.26 -7.33 35.03
N GLY A 134 18.01 -7.66 35.39
CA GLY A 134 17.12 -8.43 34.52
C GLY A 134 16.78 -7.70 33.22
N HIS A 135 16.47 -6.40 33.31
CA HIS A 135 16.19 -5.57 32.14
C HIS A 135 17.43 -5.35 31.27
N SER A 136 18.58 -5.05 31.90
CA SER A 136 19.87 -4.87 31.22
C SER A 136 20.36 -6.15 30.54
N ALA A 137 20.16 -7.33 31.15
CA ALA A 137 20.53 -8.62 30.57
C ALA A 137 19.67 -9.01 29.36
N SER A 138 18.34 -8.84 29.46
CA SER A 138 17.41 -9.08 28.33
C SER A 138 17.76 -8.20 27.12
N ARG A 139 18.11 -6.93 27.38
CA ARG A 139 18.60 -6.00 26.36
C ARG A 139 19.97 -6.43 25.84
N GLY A 140 20.89 -6.81 26.73
CA GLY A 140 22.18 -7.48 26.48
C GLY A 140 22.11 -8.50 25.35
N GLN A 141 21.28 -9.51 25.59
CA GLN A 141 21.06 -10.64 24.70
C GLN A 141 20.50 -10.25 23.32
N LYS A 142 19.60 -9.25 23.27
CA LYS A 142 19.04 -8.74 21.99
C LYS A 142 20.09 -8.08 21.11
N LEU A 143 21.04 -7.36 21.70
CA LEU A 143 22.09 -6.66 20.94
C LEU A 143 23.28 -7.57 20.62
N GLU A 144 23.58 -8.59 21.43
CA GLU A 144 24.50 -9.67 21.02
C GLU A 144 23.93 -10.46 19.83
N SER A 145 22.61 -10.69 19.83
CA SER A 145 21.88 -11.23 18.68
C SER A 145 21.94 -10.29 17.48
N HIS A 146 21.81 -8.97 17.70
CA HIS A 146 21.92 -7.95 16.66
C HIS A 146 23.30 -7.93 15.98
N ASP A 147 24.39 -7.98 16.74
CA ASP A 147 25.76 -8.03 16.21
C ASP A 147 26.03 -9.33 15.43
N THR A 148 25.53 -10.45 15.95
CA THR A 148 25.60 -11.75 15.26
C THR A 148 24.84 -11.73 13.93
N LEU A 149 23.66 -11.09 13.90
CA LEU A 149 22.83 -10.98 12.71
C LEU A 149 23.35 -9.99 11.68
N ALA A 150 23.94 -8.88 12.11
CA ALA A 150 24.64 -7.93 11.24
C ALA A 150 25.85 -8.59 10.55
N THR A 151 26.46 -9.58 11.21
CA THR A 151 27.55 -10.37 10.63
C THR A 151 27.03 -11.48 9.69
N ALA A 152 25.88 -12.09 10.01
CA ALA A 152 25.33 -13.24 9.28
C ALA A 152 24.41 -12.88 8.10
N SER A 153 23.86 -11.67 8.04
CA SER A 153 23.00 -11.20 6.94
C SER A 153 23.47 -9.83 6.45
N PRO A 154 24.03 -9.74 5.23
CA PRO A 154 24.41 -8.47 4.62
C PRO A 154 23.21 -7.51 4.48
N LEU A 155 22.00 -8.05 4.31
CA LEU A 155 20.75 -7.30 4.28
C LEU A 155 20.41 -6.68 5.63
N PHE A 156 20.54 -7.45 6.71
CA PHE A 156 20.38 -6.94 8.06
C PHE A 156 21.45 -5.89 8.40
N ASN A 157 22.70 -6.15 7.99
CA ASN A 157 23.78 -5.18 8.09
C ASN A 157 23.41 -3.86 7.37
N LEU A 158 22.90 -3.95 6.14
CA LEU A 158 22.40 -2.81 5.36
C LEU A 158 21.30 -2.08 6.13
N MET A 159 20.29 -2.77 6.65
CA MET A 159 19.22 -2.17 7.48
C MET A 159 19.76 -1.45 8.72
N THR A 160 20.97 -1.77 9.18
CA THR A 160 21.57 -1.22 10.41
C THR A 160 22.73 -0.23 10.16
N ARG A 161 23.19 -0.04 8.92
CA ARG A 161 24.49 0.62 8.59
C ARG A 161 24.51 2.16 8.59
N GLN A 162 23.38 2.83 8.36
CA GLN A 162 23.31 4.30 8.40
C GLN A 162 22.12 4.77 9.23
N GLY A 163 22.36 4.98 10.53
CA GLY A 163 21.46 5.79 11.35
C GLY A 163 20.62 5.05 12.40
N SER A 164 21.14 5.06 13.63
CA SER A 164 20.44 5.66 14.80
C SER A 164 19.18 5.03 15.41
N ALA A 165 18.61 3.92 14.91
CA ALA A 165 17.49 3.28 15.62
C ALA A 165 17.71 1.77 15.75
N ARG A 166 17.59 1.25 16.98
CA ARG A 166 17.39 -0.18 17.19
C ARG A 166 16.18 -0.59 16.36
N LEU A 167 16.36 -1.53 15.45
CA LEU A 167 15.25 -2.15 14.74
C LEU A 167 14.26 -2.66 15.78
N SER A 168 13.05 -2.11 15.77
CA SER A 168 11.96 -2.65 16.57
C SER A 168 11.48 -3.89 15.84
N TYR A 169 11.83 -5.06 16.36
CA TYR A 169 11.47 -6.33 15.78
C TYR A 169 10.86 -7.27 16.81
N LEU A 170 10.01 -8.17 16.32
CA LEU A 170 9.49 -9.29 17.09
C LEU A 170 10.19 -10.56 16.62
N GLU A 171 10.60 -11.42 17.56
CA GLU A 171 11.00 -12.78 17.22
C GLU A 171 9.79 -13.71 17.31
N LYS A 172 9.52 -14.47 16.25
CA LYS A 172 8.47 -15.49 16.20
C LYS A 172 9.08 -16.85 15.87
N ASN A 173 8.65 -17.88 16.58
CA ASN A 173 9.01 -19.27 16.30
C ASN A 173 7.85 -19.98 15.59
N TYR A 174 8.16 -20.75 14.56
CA TYR A 174 7.20 -21.55 13.80
C TYR A 174 7.63 -23.01 13.83
N SER A 175 6.68 -23.92 14.04
CA SER A 175 6.92 -25.35 13.85
C SER A 175 7.07 -25.68 12.37
N GLY A 176 7.69 -26.83 12.05
CA GLY A 176 7.70 -27.33 10.67
C GLY A 176 6.28 -27.49 10.13
N GLU A 177 6.11 -27.19 8.84
CA GLU A 177 4.85 -27.10 8.10
C GLU A 177 3.86 -26.01 8.55
N ALA A 178 4.22 -25.16 9.52
CA ALA A 178 3.34 -24.06 9.93
C ALA A 178 3.25 -22.98 8.86
N GLU A 179 2.03 -22.55 8.54
CA GLU A 179 1.79 -21.44 7.63
C GLU A 179 2.20 -20.10 8.28
N ILE A 180 2.89 -19.27 7.52
CA ILE A 180 3.40 -17.96 7.96
C ILE A 180 2.49 -16.85 7.43
N PHE A 181 2.12 -16.90 6.14
CA PHE A 181 1.08 -16.09 5.52
C PHE A 181 0.59 -16.75 4.23
N SER A 182 -0.60 -16.37 3.77
CA SER A 182 -1.20 -16.85 2.54
C SER A 182 -1.21 -15.77 1.45
N GLU A 183 -1.23 -16.19 0.19
CA GLU A 183 -1.46 -15.30 -0.96
C GLU A 183 -2.76 -14.50 -0.79
N GLY A 184 -2.71 -13.20 -1.07
CA GLY A 184 -3.84 -12.28 -0.90
C GLY A 184 -3.97 -11.65 0.50
N ASP A 185 -3.18 -12.10 1.48
CA ASP A 185 -3.11 -11.45 2.80
C ASP A 185 -2.61 -10.01 2.70
N VAL A 186 -2.97 -9.19 3.69
CA VAL A 186 -2.45 -7.82 3.76
C VAL A 186 -0.96 -7.87 4.10
N SER A 187 -0.16 -7.10 3.36
CA SER A 187 1.28 -7.03 3.57
C SER A 187 1.62 -6.02 4.66
N GLU A 188 1.54 -6.45 5.92
CA GLU A 188 1.86 -5.60 7.09
C GLU A 188 3.17 -5.96 7.79
N GLU A 189 3.81 -7.07 7.40
CA GLU A 189 5.01 -7.59 8.05
C GLU A 189 6.07 -8.00 7.00
N VAL A 190 7.35 -7.84 7.34
CA VAL A 190 8.50 -8.39 6.60
C VAL A 190 9.26 -9.33 7.53
N PHE A 191 9.73 -10.45 6.98
CA PHE A 191 10.35 -11.52 7.76
C PHE A 191 11.81 -11.69 7.36
N LEU A 192 12.68 -11.91 8.34
CA LEU A 192 14.07 -12.33 8.18
C LEU A 192 14.26 -13.69 8.85
N ILE A 193 14.86 -14.65 8.14
CA ILE A 193 15.07 -16.01 8.65
C ILE A 193 16.33 -16.03 9.51
N LEU A 194 16.18 -16.27 10.81
CA LEU A 194 17.31 -16.42 11.74
C LEU A 194 17.82 -17.87 11.75
N GLU A 195 16.89 -18.82 11.79
CA GLU A 195 17.15 -20.26 11.81
C GLU A 195 16.02 -21.01 11.06
N GLY A 196 16.34 -22.16 10.48
CA GLY A 196 15.42 -22.99 9.71
C GLY A 196 15.30 -22.58 8.23
N THR A 197 14.27 -23.10 7.57
CA THR A 197 13.99 -22.90 6.14
C THR A 197 12.50 -22.66 5.90
N VAL A 198 12.19 -21.74 5.00
CA VAL A 198 10.81 -21.32 4.64
C VAL A 198 10.55 -21.66 3.18
N GLU A 199 9.41 -22.25 2.88
CA GLU A 199 8.95 -22.57 1.53
C GLU A 199 7.96 -21.52 1.05
N ILE A 200 8.22 -20.95 -0.13
CA ILE A 200 7.32 -20.01 -0.83
C ILE A 200 6.60 -20.76 -1.94
N TYR A 201 5.28 -20.67 -1.98
CA TYR A 201 4.44 -21.43 -2.91
C TYR A 201 3.27 -20.60 -3.46
N SER A 202 2.78 -20.98 -4.63
CA SER A 202 1.62 -20.37 -5.31
C SER A 202 0.28 -20.93 -4.80
N ALA A 203 -0.83 -20.29 -5.14
CA ALA A 203 -2.19 -20.81 -4.88
C ALA A 203 -2.47 -22.23 -5.43
N ASP A 204 -1.74 -22.71 -6.44
CA ASP A 204 -1.83 -24.07 -6.97
C ASP A 204 -0.89 -25.07 -6.26
N GLU A 205 -0.37 -24.71 -5.08
CA GLU A 205 0.60 -25.46 -4.28
C GLU A 205 1.96 -25.71 -4.96
N THR A 206 2.22 -25.07 -6.10
CA THR A 206 3.51 -25.16 -6.77
C THR A 206 4.58 -24.42 -5.94
N VAL A 207 5.59 -25.16 -5.46
CA VAL A 207 6.72 -24.60 -4.72
C VAL A 207 7.55 -23.72 -5.64
N ARG A 208 7.64 -22.43 -5.32
CA ARG A 208 8.45 -21.47 -6.08
C ARG A 208 9.89 -21.42 -5.61
N THR A 209 10.13 -21.50 -4.30
CA THR A 209 11.49 -21.55 -3.74
C THR A 209 11.51 -21.99 -2.27
N ILE A 210 12.73 -22.26 -1.77
CA ILE A 210 13.01 -22.48 -0.36
C ILE A 210 14.08 -21.47 0.08
N LEU A 211 13.73 -20.67 1.09
CA LEU A 211 14.58 -19.65 1.68
C LEU A 211 15.22 -20.18 2.98
N GLY A 212 16.43 -19.73 3.28
CA GLY A 212 17.22 -20.14 4.43
C GLY A 212 17.75 -18.96 5.26
N LYS A 213 18.55 -19.28 6.27
CA LYS A 213 19.15 -18.33 7.22
C LYS A 213 19.78 -17.12 6.51
N GLY A 214 19.43 -15.91 6.97
CA GLY A 214 19.96 -14.64 6.50
C GLY A 214 19.16 -13.96 5.37
N GLN A 215 18.18 -14.65 4.78
CA GLN A 215 17.32 -14.13 3.70
C GLN A 215 16.04 -13.49 4.24
N ILE A 216 15.52 -12.48 3.53
CA ILE A 216 14.23 -11.82 3.84
C ILE A 216 13.12 -12.26 2.89
N PHE A 217 11.87 -12.19 3.35
CA PHE A 217 10.70 -12.42 2.52
C PHE A 217 9.46 -11.63 2.97
N GLY A 218 8.53 -11.45 2.06
CA GLY A 218 7.32 -10.63 2.27
C GLY A 218 7.56 -9.12 2.08
N GLU A 219 8.78 -8.72 1.73
CA GLU A 219 9.21 -7.36 1.47
C GLU A 219 8.47 -6.73 0.29
N LEU A 220 8.19 -7.50 -0.76
CA LEU A 220 7.59 -6.97 -2.00
C LEU A 220 6.20 -6.38 -1.76
N GLY A 221 5.36 -7.14 -1.05
CA GLY A 221 4.00 -6.73 -0.72
C GLY A 221 3.97 -5.46 0.13
N VAL A 222 4.85 -5.35 1.13
CA VAL A 222 4.98 -4.15 1.98
C VAL A 222 5.47 -2.96 1.15
N SER A 223 6.50 -3.20 0.33
CA SER A 223 7.19 -2.19 -0.47
C SER A 223 6.27 -1.59 -1.55
N GLN A 224 5.45 -2.41 -2.20
CA GLN A 224 4.50 -1.98 -3.24
C GLN A 224 3.13 -1.60 -2.67
N SER A 225 2.88 -1.87 -1.38
CA SER A 225 1.58 -1.69 -0.72
C SER A 225 0.47 -2.50 -1.40
N VAL A 226 0.82 -3.73 -1.80
CA VAL A 226 -0.08 -4.70 -2.45
C VAL A 226 -0.27 -5.93 -1.53
N PRO A 227 -1.37 -6.69 -1.66
CA PRO A 227 -1.52 -7.96 -0.97
C PRO A 227 -0.38 -8.94 -1.27
N ARG A 228 -0.17 -9.95 -0.41
CA ARG A 228 0.83 -11.00 -0.63
C ARG A 228 0.63 -11.62 -2.02
N SER A 229 1.70 -11.66 -2.80
CA SER A 229 1.70 -12.22 -4.16
C SER A 229 1.81 -13.75 -4.20
N THR A 230 2.25 -14.35 -3.09
CA THR A 230 2.47 -15.79 -2.92
C THR A 230 2.24 -16.15 -1.45
N SER A 231 2.10 -17.44 -1.15
CA SER A 231 2.02 -17.97 0.21
C SER A 231 3.41 -18.38 0.75
N ALA A 232 3.54 -18.46 2.08
CA ALA A 232 4.77 -18.88 2.75
C ALA A 232 4.47 -19.82 3.93
N LYS A 233 5.21 -20.93 4.04
CA LYS A 233 5.15 -21.85 5.19
C LYS A 233 6.55 -22.24 5.67
N ALA A 234 6.69 -22.53 6.95
CA ALA A 234 7.93 -23.06 7.51
C ALA A 234 8.13 -24.51 7.03
N LYS A 235 9.26 -24.82 6.40
CA LYS A 235 9.59 -26.20 5.97
C LYS A 235 10.29 -26.99 7.07
N THR A 236 11.13 -26.32 7.83
CA THR A 236 11.71 -26.82 9.08
C THR A 236 11.29 -25.91 10.22
N PRO A 237 11.45 -26.31 11.50
CA PRO A 237 11.23 -25.38 12.61
C PRO A 237 12.04 -24.10 12.41
N CYS A 238 11.35 -22.97 12.38
CA CYS A 238 11.92 -21.68 11.99
C CYS A 238 11.89 -20.71 13.16
N ARG A 239 12.98 -19.93 13.30
CA ARG A 239 13.01 -18.72 14.13
C ARG A 239 13.15 -17.52 13.21
N LEU A 240 12.16 -16.64 13.24
CA LEU A 240 12.03 -15.51 12.33
C LEU A 240 12.04 -14.19 13.10
N LEU A 241 12.70 -13.18 12.52
CA LEU A 241 12.60 -11.79 12.94
C LEU A 241 11.52 -11.12 12.08
N VAL A 242 10.59 -10.43 12.73
CA VAL A 242 9.44 -9.79 12.09
C VAL A 242 9.54 -8.28 12.27
N LEU A 243 9.56 -7.57 11.14
CA LEU A 243 9.50 -6.12 11.05
C LEU A 243 8.11 -5.69 10.61
N LYS A 244 7.53 -4.69 11.25
CA LYS A 244 6.27 -4.10 10.79
C LYS A 244 6.49 -3.28 9.51
N ALA A 245 5.48 -3.19 8.67
CA ALA A 245 5.51 -2.46 7.42
C ALA A 245 5.96 -1.01 7.60
N GLN A 246 5.44 -0.32 8.63
CA GLN A 246 5.83 1.06 8.95
C GLN A 246 7.33 1.20 9.25
N ASP A 247 7.90 0.24 9.98
CA ASP A 247 9.29 0.27 10.44
C ASP A 247 10.21 -0.14 9.28
N PHE A 248 9.80 -1.14 8.51
CA PHE A 248 10.49 -1.55 7.29
C PHE A 248 10.53 -0.42 6.23
N LEU A 249 9.40 0.25 6.00
CA LEU A 249 9.35 1.41 5.12
C LEU A 249 10.20 2.55 5.69
N ALA A 250 10.28 2.73 7.00
CA ALA A 250 11.22 3.68 7.61
C ALA A 250 12.69 3.37 7.28
N LEU A 251 13.09 2.11 7.17
CA LEU A 251 14.45 1.77 6.75
C LEU A 251 14.72 2.15 5.29
N THR A 252 13.74 1.96 4.40
CA THR A 252 13.85 2.41 3.00
C THR A 252 13.96 3.92 2.85
N ARG A 253 13.53 4.64 3.89
CA ARG A 253 13.51 6.09 3.97
C ARG A 253 14.82 6.66 4.47
N ASP A 254 15.41 5.99 5.46
CA ASP A 254 16.56 6.49 6.22
C ASP A 254 17.90 5.92 5.72
N ASN A 255 17.85 4.88 4.89
CA ASN A 255 19.04 4.26 4.28
C ASN A 255 18.89 4.19 2.75
N ASP A 256 19.51 5.14 2.05
CA ASP A 256 19.50 5.19 0.58
C ASP A 256 20.11 3.90 -0.04
N GLU A 257 21.09 3.26 0.60
CA GLU A 257 21.69 1.98 0.18
C GLU A 257 20.67 0.85 0.20
N PHE A 258 19.90 0.75 1.29
CA PHE A 258 18.80 -0.21 1.45
C PHE A 258 17.64 0.08 0.51
N ALA A 259 17.36 1.36 0.23
CA ALA A 259 16.37 1.76 -0.76
C ALA A 259 16.75 1.30 -2.17
N GLN A 260 18.01 1.48 -2.59
CA GLN A 260 18.51 0.96 -3.86
C GLN A 260 18.39 -0.56 -3.92
N HIS A 261 18.80 -1.24 -2.84
CA HIS A 261 18.71 -2.68 -2.73
C HIS A 261 17.29 -3.20 -2.99
N LEU A 262 16.27 -2.56 -2.40
CA LEU A 262 14.87 -2.92 -2.63
C LEU A 262 14.35 -2.55 -4.01
N LEU A 263 14.81 -1.44 -4.60
CA LEU A 263 14.46 -1.08 -5.97
C LEU A 263 15.01 -2.13 -6.96
N THR A 264 16.25 -2.57 -6.79
CA THR A 264 16.83 -3.63 -7.63
C THR A 264 16.05 -4.93 -7.45
N LEU A 265 15.69 -5.33 -6.22
CA LEU A 265 14.82 -6.50 -6.01
C LEU A 265 13.48 -6.39 -6.75
N ARG A 266 12.81 -5.23 -6.67
CA ARG A 266 11.54 -5.00 -7.40
C ARG A 266 11.70 -5.19 -8.91
N LYS A 267 12.77 -4.65 -9.51
CA LYS A 267 13.07 -4.81 -10.94
C LYS A 267 13.17 -6.29 -11.33
N ILE A 268 13.82 -7.10 -10.49
CA ILE A 268 13.98 -8.53 -10.74
C ILE A 268 12.62 -9.26 -10.62
N TYR A 269 11.81 -8.96 -9.60
CA TYR A 269 10.50 -9.59 -9.42
C TYR A 269 9.47 -9.21 -10.50
N GLN A 270 9.42 -7.94 -10.92
CA GLN A 270 8.43 -7.45 -11.91
C GLN A 270 8.60 -8.10 -13.28
N THR A 271 9.82 -8.52 -13.62
CA THR A 271 10.13 -9.12 -14.92
C THR A 271 10.07 -10.65 -14.91
N ARG A 272 9.76 -11.28 -13.76
CA ARG A 272 9.76 -12.73 -13.55
C ARG A 272 8.54 -13.21 -12.74
N SER A 273 7.33 -13.07 -13.29
CA SER A 273 6.06 -13.38 -12.61
C SER A 273 5.91 -14.80 -12.05
N SER A 274 6.74 -15.74 -12.51
CA SER A 274 6.66 -17.16 -12.18
C SER A 274 7.67 -17.62 -11.12
N GLU A 275 8.68 -16.82 -10.76
CA GLU A 275 9.83 -17.32 -9.99
C GLU A 275 10.27 -16.39 -8.85
N VAL A 276 10.85 -16.98 -7.80
CA VAL A 276 11.38 -16.24 -6.65
C VAL A 276 12.89 -16.06 -6.80
N VAL A 277 13.32 -14.81 -6.63
CA VAL A 277 14.72 -14.38 -6.63
C VAL A 277 15.39 -14.86 -5.35
N LEU A 278 16.39 -15.75 -5.47
CA LEU A 278 17.23 -16.08 -4.33
C LEU A 278 18.13 -14.87 -4.02
N GLN A 279 17.94 -14.28 -2.84
CA GLN A 279 18.80 -13.22 -2.34
C GLN A 279 20.15 -13.83 -1.93
N PHE A 280 21.11 -13.86 -2.84
CA PHE A 280 22.51 -14.03 -2.50
C PHE A 280 23.23 -12.71 -2.72
N HIS A 281 23.67 -12.11 -1.61
CA HIS A 281 24.72 -11.12 -1.62
C HIS A 281 26.05 -11.85 -1.78
N TYR A 282 26.73 -11.64 -2.90
CA TYR A 282 28.17 -11.84 -2.96
C TYR A 282 28.84 -10.52 -3.36
N GLN A 283 30.09 -10.35 -2.93
CA GLN A 283 30.95 -9.27 -3.40
C GLN A 283 31.83 -9.83 -4.53
N VAL A 284 31.77 -9.22 -5.71
CA VAL A 284 32.82 -9.35 -6.74
C VAL A 284 33.52 -8.00 -6.79
N GLY A 285 34.73 -7.92 -6.21
CA GLY A 285 35.40 -6.65 -5.92
C GLY A 285 34.73 -5.88 -4.78
N GLU A 286 34.55 -4.57 -4.93
CA GLU A 286 33.90 -3.68 -3.93
C GLU A 286 32.38 -3.47 -4.15
N GLN A 287 31.78 -4.12 -5.15
CA GLN A 287 30.39 -3.85 -5.57
C GLN A 287 29.44 -5.01 -5.21
N PRO A 288 28.37 -4.77 -4.41
CA PRO A 288 27.37 -5.77 -4.07
C PRO A 288 26.43 -6.04 -5.26
N ARG A 289 26.13 -7.33 -5.50
CA ARG A 289 25.26 -7.80 -6.59
C ARG A 289 24.17 -8.75 -6.07
N PHE A 290 23.05 -8.81 -6.79
CA PHE A 290 22.06 -9.89 -6.64
C PHE A 290 22.28 -10.93 -7.70
N SER A 291 22.42 -12.18 -7.28
CA SER A 291 22.52 -13.30 -8.22
C SER A 291 21.35 -14.24 -8.10
N SER A 292 20.78 -14.60 -9.24
CA SER A 292 19.79 -15.66 -9.37
C SER A 292 20.37 -16.77 -10.22
N THR A 293 20.32 -18.00 -9.71
CA THR A 293 20.74 -19.21 -10.42
C THR A 293 19.53 -20.11 -10.68
N ILE A 294 19.32 -20.48 -11.94
CA ILE A 294 18.27 -21.38 -12.39
C ILE A 294 18.93 -22.66 -12.91
N GLN A 295 18.48 -23.81 -12.42
CA GLN A 295 18.86 -25.09 -13.03
C GLN A 295 18.03 -25.27 -14.30
N LEU A 296 18.71 -25.46 -15.44
CA LEU A 296 18.06 -25.80 -16.70
C LEU A 296 18.01 -27.34 -16.80
N ASP A 297 18.62 -27.93 -17.83
CA ASP A 297 18.69 -29.39 -18.01
C ASP A 297 20.10 -29.95 -17.76
N GLY A 298 20.18 -31.14 -17.15
CA GLY A 298 21.45 -31.80 -16.85
C GLY A 298 22.31 -30.95 -15.91
N ASP A 299 23.56 -30.70 -16.31
CA ASP A 299 24.50 -29.86 -15.54
C ASP A 299 24.41 -28.36 -15.90
N ARG A 300 23.51 -27.96 -16.80
CA ARG A 300 23.40 -26.56 -17.24
C ARG A 300 22.71 -25.68 -16.21
N LYS A 301 23.31 -24.51 -15.97
CA LYS A 301 22.78 -23.49 -15.05
C LYS A 301 22.70 -22.15 -15.76
N LEU A 302 21.66 -21.38 -15.50
CA LEU A 302 21.53 -19.99 -15.91
C LEU A 302 21.79 -19.10 -14.69
N ILE A 303 22.78 -18.24 -14.78
CA ILE A 303 23.12 -17.26 -13.75
C ILE A 303 22.73 -15.88 -14.27
N SER A 304 22.11 -15.09 -13.42
CA SER A 304 21.78 -13.70 -13.70
C SER A 304 22.19 -12.83 -12.54
N ASP A 305 23.09 -11.87 -12.80
CA ASP A 305 23.63 -10.97 -11.80
C ASP A 305 23.17 -9.55 -12.07
N TYR A 306 22.60 -8.90 -11.05
CA TYR A 306 22.13 -7.53 -11.09
C TYR A 306 23.00 -6.69 -10.18
N SER A 307 23.59 -5.64 -10.73
CA SER A 307 24.33 -4.65 -9.96
C SER A 307 23.38 -3.72 -9.22
N ILE A 308 23.75 -3.34 -8.01
CA ILE A 308 22.94 -2.44 -7.17
C ILE A 308 23.16 -0.97 -7.55
N TYR A 309 24.35 -0.62 -8.07
CA TYR A 309 24.75 0.78 -8.22
C TYR A 309 24.90 1.27 -9.65
N ASP A 310 25.27 0.40 -10.59
CA ASP A 310 25.61 0.78 -11.98
C ASP A 310 24.52 0.43 -13.00
N ASP A 311 23.32 0.07 -12.52
CA ASP A 311 22.14 -0.33 -13.32
C ASP A 311 22.49 -1.35 -14.42
N SER A 312 23.48 -2.23 -14.16
CA SER A 312 23.89 -3.29 -15.07
C SER A 312 23.36 -4.67 -14.67
N VAL A 313 23.16 -5.50 -15.68
CA VAL A 313 22.74 -6.89 -15.54
C VAL A 313 23.58 -7.77 -16.45
N SER A 314 24.09 -8.88 -15.93
CA SER A 314 24.66 -9.97 -16.74
C SER A 314 23.78 -11.21 -16.61
N VAL A 315 23.64 -11.94 -17.71
CA VAL A 315 22.91 -13.20 -17.82
C VAL A 315 23.81 -14.16 -18.57
N GLU A 316 24.15 -15.30 -17.98
CA GLU A 316 25.15 -16.24 -18.51
C GLU A 316 24.72 -17.69 -18.24
N THR A 317 24.95 -18.59 -19.20
CA THR A 317 24.74 -20.03 -19.00
C THR A 317 26.05 -20.76 -18.72
N LEU A 318 26.08 -21.62 -17.70
CA LEU A 318 27.20 -22.50 -17.36
C LEU A 318 26.91 -23.96 -17.70
N PRO A 319 27.89 -24.76 -18.17
CA PRO A 319 29.22 -24.31 -18.58
C PRO A 319 29.14 -23.42 -19.84
N GLU A 320 30.08 -22.48 -19.97
CA GLU A 320 30.13 -21.56 -21.12
C GLU A 320 30.22 -22.35 -22.44
N THR A 321 29.35 -22.02 -23.38
CA THR A 321 29.37 -22.58 -24.74
C THR A 321 30.42 -21.84 -25.57
N GLY A 322 31.46 -22.55 -26.03
CA GLY A 322 32.69 -21.97 -26.59
C GLY A 322 32.62 -21.30 -27.98
N ASP A 323 31.45 -21.22 -28.62
CA ASP A 323 31.28 -20.69 -29.99
C ASP A 323 30.10 -19.70 -30.13
N ALA A 324 29.99 -18.71 -29.24
CA ALA A 324 28.91 -17.71 -29.29
C ALA A 324 29.21 -16.54 -30.24
N ILE A 325 28.24 -16.17 -31.08
CA ILE A 325 28.24 -14.95 -31.90
C ILE A 325 27.76 -13.78 -31.03
N VAL A 326 28.53 -12.70 -31.00
CA VAL A 326 28.24 -11.52 -30.14
C VAL A 326 27.65 -10.38 -30.96
N PHE A 327 26.53 -9.84 -30.49
CA PHE A 327 25.88 -8.64 -31.00
C PHE A 327 25.95 -7.54 -29.94
N SER A 328 26.08 -6.28 -30.35
CA SER A 328 26.20 -5.16 -29.42
C SER A 328 25.46 -3.92 -29.90
N TYR A 329 24.93 -3.16 -28.95
CA TYR A 329 24.32 -1.85 -29.18
C TYR A 329 24.86 -0.84 -28.17
N GLN A 330 25.08 0.39 -28.60
CA GLN A 330 25.58 1.47 -27.76
C GLN A 330 24.88 2.79 -28.10
N ASP A 331 24.49 3.53 -27.07
CA ASP A 331 23.94 4.88 -27.16
C ASP A 331 24.63 5.76 -26.12
N GLU A 332 25.58 6.56 -26.58
CA GLU A 332 26.40 7.45 -25.74
C GLU A 332 25.58 8.59 -25.12
N SER A 333 24.48 9.01 -25.75
CA SER A 333 23.65 10.11 -25.26
C SER A 333 22.84 9.74 -24.02
N ARG A 334 22.49 8.45 -23.90
CA ARG A 334 21.69 7.89 -22.80
C ARG A 334 22.50 7.02 -21.84
N ASP A 335 23.81 6.92 -22.04
CA ASP A 335 24.73 6.04 -21.29
C ASP A 335 24.26 4.57 -21.28
N ILE A 336 23.85 4.07 -22.45
CA ILE A 336 23.30 2.73 -22.62
C ILE A 336 24.27 1.87 -23.42
N SER A 337 24.62 0.69 -22.90
CA SER A 337 25.28 -0.37 -23.67
C SER A 337 24.62 -1.73 -23.48
N ARG A 338 24.57 -2.52 -24.55
CA ARG A 338 23.94 -3.84 -24.61
C ARG A 338 24.86 -4.80 -25.34
N ARG A 339 24.95 -6.03 -24.85
CA ARG A 339 25.67 -7.14 -25.48
C ARG A 339 24.79 -8.38 -25.42
N LEU A 340 24.66 -9.09 -26.52
CA LEU A 340 23.89 -10.33 -26.64
C LEU A 340 24.79 -11.39 -27.26
N GLU A 341 24.80 -12.59 -26.70
CA GLU A 341 25.61 -13.71 -27.16
C GLU A 341 24.68 -14.83 -27.60
N LEU A 342 24.81 -15.27 -28.85
CA LEU A 342 24.00 -16.32 -29.44
C LEU A 342 24.85 -17.53 -29.84
N HIS A 343 24.44 -18.72 -29.42
CA HIS A 343 24.99 -19.99 -29.88
C HIS A 343 23.89 -20.78 -30.61
N GLU A 344 24.14 -21.15 -31.88
CA GLU A 344 23.13 -21.83 -32.73
C GLU A 344 21.77 -21.12 -32.80
N GLY A 345 21.77 -19.79 -32.81
CA GLY A 345 20.56 -18.95 -32.85
C GLY A 345 19.79 -18.87 -31.53
N ARG A 346 20.32 -19.44 -30.44
CA ARG A 346 19.78 -19.34 -29.07
C ARG A 346 20.64 -18.42 -28.23
N ILE A 347 20.03 -17.77 -27.23
CA ILE A 347 20.78 -16.91 -26.32
C ILE A 347 21.63 -17.77 -25.37
N SER A 348 22.94 -17.56 -25.37
CA SER A 348 23.89 -18.16 -24.42
C SER A 348 24.32 -17.17 -23.34
N GLY A 349 24.20 -15.87 -23.60
CA GLY A 349 24.50 -14.83 -22.63
C GLY A 349 24.01 -13.44 -23.05
N ALA A 350 23.92 -12.53 -22.11
CA ALA A 350 23.60 -11.13 -22.37
C ALA A 350 24.15 -10.21 -21.26
N ARG A 351 24.50 -8.99 -21.61
CA ARG A 351 24.90 -7.94 -20.67
C ARG A 351 24.20 -6.63 -21.02
N PHE A 352 23.65 -5.98 -20.01
CA PHE A 352 22.92 -4.73 -20.12
C PHE A 352 23.56 -3.70 -19.18
N HIS A 353 23.72 -2.46 -19.61
CA HIS A 353 24.15 -1.32 -18.78
C HIS A 353 23.20 -0.13 -18.98
N GLY A 354 22.65 0.42 -17.90
CA GLY A 354 21.55 1.39 -17.95
C GLY A 354 20.16 0.70 -18.02
N PRO A 355 19.05 1.44 -18.23
CA PRO A 355 17.68 0.92 -18.05
C PRO A 355 17.35 -0.31 -18.90
N HIS A 356 17.09 -1.47 -18.27
CA HIS A 356 17.07 -2.79 -18.91
C HIS A 356 15.73 -3.54 -18.74
N PRO A 357 14.61 -3.06 -19.30
CA PRO A 357 13.30 -3.69 -19.14
C PRO A 357 13.19 -5.10 -19.75
N GLU A 358 14.10 -5.45 -20.67
CA GLU A 358 14.09 -6.73 -21.36
C GLU A 358 14.89 -7.85 -20.68
N ALA A 359 15.70 -7.51 -19.66
CA ALA A 359 16.62 -8.47 -19.04
C ALA A 359 15.90 -9.73 -18.53
N GLY A 360 14.72 -9.58 -17.93
CA GLY A 360 13.91 -10.74 -17.52
C GLY A 360 13.33 -11.55 -18.68
N ARG A 361 13.01 -10.90 -19.81
CA ARG A 361 12.53 -11.63 -21.01
C ARG A 361 13.64 -12.42 -21.67
N VAL A 362 14.88 -11.93 -21.61
CA VAL A 362 16.05 -12.70 -22.06
C VAL A 362 16.26 -13.94 -21.21
N VAL A 363 16.15 -13.82 -19.88
CA VAL A 363 16.21 -14.97 -18.96
C VAL A 363 15.12 -16.00 -19.30
N GLU A 364 13.89 -15.55 -19.52
CA GLU A 364 12.78 -16.40 -19.94
C GLU A 364 13.01 -17.05 -21.31
N ALA A 365 13.60 -16.33 -22.25
CA ALA A 365 13.93 -16.88 -23.56
C ALA A 365 14.99 -17.97 -23.48
N ILE A 366 16.01 -17.81 -22.63
CA ILE A 366 17.01 -18.85 -22.35
C ILE A 366 16.35 -20.06 -21.69
N ARG A 367 15.49 -19.83 -20.67
CA ARG A 367 14.80 -20.91 -19.95
C ARG A 367 13.90 -21.74 -20.85
N ASN A 368 13.17 -21.08 -21.75
CA ASN A 368 12.23 -21.73 -22.67
C ASN A 368 12.91 -22.18 -23.99
N ASP A 369 14.25 -22.14 -24.05
CA ASP A 369 15.05 -22.56 -25.20
C ASP A 369 14.64 -21.89 -26.54
N LEU A 370 14.28 -20.60 -26.48
CA LEU A 370 13.78 -19.86 -27.63
C LEU A 370 14.90 -19.55 -28.65
N THR A 371 14.59 -19.78 -29.92
CA THR A 371 15.44 -19.37 -31.05
C THR A 371 15.13 -17.93 -31.45
N ILE A 372 16.17 -17.12 -31.63
CA ILE A 372 16.07 -15.71 -32.01
C ILE A 372 16.10 -15.58 -33.54
N SER A 373 15.12 -14.85 -34.09
CA SER A 373 15.03 -14.61 -35.54
C SER A 373 15.99 -13.51 -36.02
N ALA A 374 16.28 -13.49 -37.32
CA ALA A 374 17.13 -12.46 -37.93
C ALA A 374 16.57 -11.03 -37.75
N ASP A 375 15.25 -10.88 -37.81
CA ASP A 375 14.57 -9.58 -37.62
C ASP A 375 14.76 -9.06 -36.19
N GLN A 376 14.71 -9.94 -35.18
CA GLN A 376 14.96 -9.58 -33.78
C GLN A 376 16.42 -9.19 -33.53
N ILE A 377 17.36 -9.85 -34.21
CA ILE A 377 18.78 -9.47 -34.15
C ILE A 377 18.97 -8.07 -34.74
N GLN A 378 18.39 -7.80 -35.91
CA GLN A 378 18.46 -6.49 -36.55
C GLN A 378 17.81 -5.40 -35.68
N GLN A 379 16.70 -5.70 -35.00
CA GLN A 379 16.08 -4.80 -34.04
C GLN A 379 17.00 -4.52 -32.84
N PHE A 380 17.64 -5.55 -32.30
CA PHE A 380 18.58 -5.40 -31.18
C PHE A 380 19.79 -4.53 -31.56
N GLU A 381 20.38 -4.76 -32.74
CA GLU A 381 21.51 -3.96 -33.21
C GLU A 381 21.15 -2.50 -33.51
N SER A 382 19.91 -2.22 -33.92
CA SER A 382 19.47 -0.86 -34.28
C SER A 382 18.89 -0.06 -33.11
N GLN A 383 18.17 -0.73 -32.20
CA GLN A 383 17.40 -0.07 -31.13
C GLN A 383 17.85 -0.48 -29.73
N GLY A 384 18.69 -1.49 -29.59
CA GLY A 384 19.09 -2.06 -28.29
C GLY A 384 17.98 -2.86 -27.61
N THR A 385 16.95 -3.28 -28.36
CA THR A 385 15.80 -4.04 -27.87
C THR A 385 15.60 -5.34 -28.66
N LEU A 386 15.38 -6.46 -27.98
CA LEU A 386 15.19 -7.79 -28.57
C LEU A 386 13.71 -8.19 -28.67
N PHE A 387 12.84 -7.60 -27.84
CA PHE A 387 11.43 -7.95 -27.77
C PHE A 387 10.55 -6.71 -27.80
N ASP A 388 9.40 -6.81 -28.48
CA ASP A 388 8.44 -5.69 -28.50
C ASP A 388 7.95 -5.34 -27.08
N PRO A 389 7.97 -4.05 -26.69
CA PRO A 389 7.60 -3.61 -25.34
C PRO A 389 6.14 -3.89 -24.93
N GLY A 390 5.29 -4.37 -25.85
CA GLY A 390 3.86 -4.55 -25.67
C GLY A 390 3.39 -5.91 -25.11
N ILE A 391 4.27 -6.88 -24.87
CA ILE A 391 3.87 -8.22 -24.42
C ILE A 391 4.39 -8.50 -23.01
N SER A 392 3.70 -7.96 -22.02
CA SER A 392 3.84 -8.33 -20.60
C SER A 392 2.46 -8.72 -20.06
N GLN A 393 2.37 -9.95 -19.53
CA GLN A 393 1.26 -10.55 -18.77
C GLN A 393 -0.14 -10.01 -19.04
N ASP A 394 -0.85 -10.73 -19.89
CA ASP A 394 -2.13 -10.27 -20.38
C ASP A 394 -3.24 -10.34 -19.31
N LEU A 395 -3.13 -11.06 -18.19
CA LEU A 395 -4.27 -11.24 -17.28
C LEU A 395 -4.50 -10.05 -16.33
N LEU A 396 -5.58 -9.29 -16.54
CA LEU A 396 -5.96 -8.10 -15.76
C LEU A 396 -6.88 -8.40 -14.57
N CYS A 397 -7.84 -9.31 -14.74
CA CYS A 397 -8.76 -9.71 -13.67
C CYS A 397 -8.75 -11.22 -13.50
N HIS A 398 -8.10 -11.70 -12.44
CA HIS A 398 -8.03 -13.13 -12.13
C HIS A 398 -9.40 -13.76 -11.85
N CYS A 399 -10.27 -13.04 -11.12
CA CYS A 399 -11.59 -13.52 -10.73
C CYS A 399 -12.58 -13.65 -11.91
N MET A 400 -12.37 -12.87 -12.98
CA MET A 400 -13.19 -12.89 -14.18
C MET A 400 -12.46 -13.49 -15.38
N GLN A 401 -11.19 -13.87 -15.21
CA GLN A 401 -10.28 -14.32 -16.26
C GLN A 401 -10.21 -13.37 -17.46
N ILE A 402 -10.18 -12.06 -17.20
CA ILE A 402 -10.19 -11.02 -18.24
C ILE A 402 -8.76 -10.55 -18.48
N THR A 403 -8.36 -10.45 -19.75
CA THR A 403 -7.05 -9.96 -20.14
C THR A 403 -7.05 -8.47 -20.50
N ARG A 404 -5.85 -7.86 -20.52
CA ARG A 404 -5.61 -6.47 -20.85
C ARG A 404 -5.81 -6.25 -22.35
N SER A 405 -5.42 -7.20 -23.19
CA SER A 405 -5.66 -7.24 -24.63
C SER A 405 -7.14 -7.36 -24.99
N GLU A 406 -7.95 -8.04 -24.18
CA GLU A 406 -9.41 -8.10 -24.36
C GLU A 406 -10.10 -6.76 -24.09
N ILE A 407 -9.51 -5.93 -23.22
CA ILE A 407 -10.02 -4.60 -22.86
C ILE A 407 -9.44 -3.49 -23.74
N ALA A 408 -8.18 -3.63 -24.15
CA ALA A 408 -7.43 -2.68 -24.97
C ALA A 408 -6.74 -3.40 -26.15
N PRO A 409 -7.48 -3.87 -27.17
CA PRO A 409 -6.94 -4.64 -28.30
C PRO A 409 -5.95 -3.90 -29.22
N GLY A 410 -5.44 -2.74 -28.78
CA GLY A 410 -4.39 -1.95 -29.44
C GLY A 410 -3.57 -1.08 -28.47
N GLY A 411 -3.58 -1.37 -27.16
CA GLY A 411 -2.79 -0.65 -26.15
C GLY A 411 -3.48 0.56 -25.50
N GLU A 412 -4.63 0.99 -26.02
CA GLU A 412 -5.45 2.07 -25.44
C GLU A 412 -6.88 1.59 -25.18
N VAL A 413 -7.42 1.93 -24.01
CA VAL A 413 -8.84 1.74 -23.68
C VAL A 413 -9.58 2.99 -24.17
N ALA A 414 -10.65 2.83 -24.95
CA ALA A 414 -11.52 3.94 -25.32
C ALA A 414 -11.99 4.68 -24.04
N GLN A 415 -11.99 6.02 -24.04
CA GLN A 415 -12.43 6.85 -22.90
C GLN A 415 -13.68 6.29 -22.22
N CYS A 416 -13.48 5.60 -21.09
CA CYS A 416 -14.55 5.04 -20.29
C CYS A 416 -14.21 5.28 -18.82
N SER A 417 -15.19 5.69 -18.05
CA SER A 417 -15.08 5.73 -16.59
C SER A 417 -14.79 4.33 -16.03
N LEU A 418 -14.17 4.26 -14.85
CA LEU A 418 -13.97 3.01 -14.11
C LEU A 418 -15.28 2.24 -13.98
N GLU A 419 -16.38 2.94 -13.73
CA GLU A 419 -17.70 2.35 -13.63
C GLU A 419 -18.20 1.79 -14.95
N GLU A 420 -18.02 2.48 -16.07
CA GLU A 420 -18.36 1.97 -17.41
C GLU A 420 -17.54 0.74 -17.76
N LEU A 421 -16.22 0.75 -17.50
CA LEU A 421 -15.38 -0.41 -17.79
C LEU A 421 -15.77 -1.62 -16.95
N MET A 422 -16.05 -1.42 -15.66
CA MET A 422 -16.53 -2.47 -14.76
C MET A 422 -17.94 -2.96 -15.15
N GLN A 423 -18.80 -2.10 -15.68
CA GLN A 423 -20.12 -2.47 -16.20
C GLN A 423 -20.01 -3.27 -17.50
N VAL A 424 -19.10 -2.92 -18.40
CA VAL A 424 -18.95 -3.64 -19.68
C VAL A 424 -18.31 -5.00 -19.46
N THR A 425 -17.23 -5.04 -18.68
CA THR A 425 -16.36 -6.22 -18.55
C THR A 425 -16.79 -7.14 -17.40
N GLY A 426 -17.39 -6.59 -16.35
CA GLY A 426 -17.63 -7.28 -15.08
C GLY A 426 -16.36 -7.44 -14.24
N ALA A 427 -15.20 -6.97 -14.70
CA ALA A 427 -13.97 -6.93 -13.92
C ALA A 427 -14.17 -6.07 -12.65
N GLY A 428 -13.54 -6.44 -11.54
CA GLY A 428 -13.72 -5.71 -10.26
C GLY A 428 -15.08 -5.90 -9.58
N THR A 429 -16.02 -6.65 -10.18
CA THR A 429 -17.36 -6.90 -9.59
C THR A 429 -17.41 -8.13 -8.68
N VAL A 430 -16.37 -8.98 -8.67
CA VAL A 430 -16.32 -10.23 -7.90
C VAL A 430 -15.50 -10.06 -6.61
N CYS A 431 -14.17 -10.05 -6.72
CA CYS A 431 -13.25 -9.94 -5.57
C CYS A 431 -12.69 -8.51 -5.36
N GLY A 432 -12.75 -7.67 -6.39
CA GLY A 432 -12.32 -6.26 -6.32
C GLY A 432 -10.82 -6.02 -6.38
N SER A 433 -9.97 -7.06 -6.37
CA SER A 433 -8.50 -6.93 -6.40
C SER A 433 -7.97 -6.16 -7.61
N CYS A 434 -8.57 -6.37 -8.78
CA CYS A 434 -8.16 -5.71 -10.02
C CYS A 434 -8.69 -4.27 -10.18
N ARG A 435 -9.46 -3.70 -9.22
CA ARG A 435 -10.08 -2.37 -9.37
C ARG A 435 -9.06 -1.24 -9.47
N GLY A 436 -7.95 -1.33 -8.74
CA GLY A 436 -6.87 -0.33 -8.83
C GLY A 436 -6.22 -0.31 -10.21
N GLU A 437 -6.11 -1.47 -10.86
CA GLU A 437 -5.52 -1.61 -12.18
C GLU A 437 -6.52 -1.32 -13.31
N LEU A 438 -7.81 -1.58 -13.09
CA LEU A 438 -8.89 -1.09 -13.96
C LEU A 438 -8.99 0.43 -13.91
N ALA A 439 -8.86 1.04 -12.73
CA ALA A 439 -8.87 2.49 -12.56
C ALA A 439 -7.71 3.14 -13.30
N SER A 440 -6.53 2.52 -13.27
CA SER A 440 -5.35 3.00 -14.00
C SER A 440 -5.46 2.83 -15.51
N LEU A 441 -6.28 1.91 -16.00
CA LEU A 441 -6.59 1.71 -17.42
C LEU A 441 -7.66 2.65 -17.96
N CYS A 442 -8.68 2.96 -17.16
CA CYS A 442 -9.72 3.94 -17.49
C CYS A 442 -9.15 5.37 -17.52
N GLN A 443 -8.04 5.58 -16.84
CA GLN A 443 -7.30 6.84 -16.82
C GLN A 443 -6.17 6.82 -17.86
N SER A 444 -6.52 6.77 -19.15
CA SER A 444 -5.69 7.42 -20.18
C SER A 444 -6.44 7.64 -21.49
N SER A 445 -6.66 8.91 -21.84
CA SER A 445 -6.39 9.39 -23.19
C SER A 445 -6.19 10.90 -23.11
N GLU A 446 -5.06 11.39 -23.59
CA GLU A 446 -4.51 12.75 -23.44
C GLU A 446 -3.80 13.02 -22.10
N SER A 447 -2.77 12.22 -21.80
CA SER A 447 -1.66 12.76 -21.03
C SER A 447 -0.83 13.67 -21.95
N LEU A 448 -0.63 14.92 -21.56
CA LEU A 448 0.20 15.84 -22.30
C LEU A 448 1.66 15.72 -21.84
N GLU A 449 2.59 15.67 -22.79
CA GLU A 449 4.00 15.85 -22.46
C GLU A 449 4.26 17.32 -22.12
N MET A 450 4.78 17.56 -20.93
CA MET A 450 5.05 18.88 -20.39
C MET A 450 6.55 19.02 -20.09
N ASN A 451 7.14 20.12 -20.53
CA ASN A 451 8.49 20.50 -20.16
C ASN A 451 8.47 21.24 -18.82
N LEU A 452 9.43 20.94 -17.95
CA LEU A 452 9.68 21.73 -16.74
C LEU A 452 10.19 23.12 -17.12
N LEU A 453 9.46 24.16 -16.72
CA LEU A 453 9.85 25.57 -16.88
C LEU A 453 10.64 26.07 -15.68
N GLU A 454 10.16 25.77 -14.47
CA GLU A 454 10.70 26.30 -13.22
C GLU A 454 10.50 25.28 -12.12
N VAL A 455 11.53 25.07 -11.30
CA VAL A 455 11.46 24.35 -10.03
C VAL A 455 12.10 25.26 -8.99
N SER A 456 11.31 25.77 -8.04
CA SER A 456 11.79 26.73 -7.04
C SER A 456 11.34 26.34 -5.63
N GLU A 457 12.30 26.34 -4.70
CA GLU A 457 12.04 26.24 -3.26
C GLU A 457 11.77 27.65 -2.74
N PHE A 458 10.55 27.93 -2.27
CA PHE A 458 10.18 29.26 -1.76
C PHE A 458 10.03 29.29 -0.24
N GLN A 459 9.92 28.12 0.39
CA GLN A 459 10.00 27.90 1.85
C GLN A 459 10.74 26.57 2.08
N PRO A 460 11.39 26.36 3.25
CA PRO A 460 12.10 25.10 3.53
C PRO A 460 11.21 23.88 3.29
N ASP A 461 11.70 22.96 2.45
CA ASP A 461 11.00 21.74 2.02
C ASP A 461 9.69 21.97 1.25
N ILE A 462 9.38 23.17 0.76
CA ILE A 462 8.17 23.45 -0.03
C ILE A 462 8.57 24.03 -1.38
N PHE A 463 8.18 23.33 -2.43
CA PHE A 463 8.57 23.58 -3.81
C PHE A 463 7.37 23.99 -4.65
N ARG A 464 7.62 24.88 -5.60
CA ARG A 464 6.75 25.16 -6.74
C ARG A 464 7.37 24.63 -8.00
N VAL A 465 6.53 24.03 -8.83
CA VAL A 465 6.92 23.55 -10.15
C VAL A 465 5.99 24.12 -11.17
N ARG A 466 6.56 24.82 -12.16
CA ARG A 466 5.85 25.26 -13.36
C ARG A 466 6.23 24.40 -14.54
N MET A 467 5.24 24.06 -15.32
CA MET A 467 5.40 23.19 -16.48
C MET A 467 4.58 23.74 -17.66
N THR A 468 5.13 23.59 -18.87
CA THR A 468 4.53 24.06 -20.12
C THR A 468 4.32 22.90 -21.07
N PRO A 469 3.28 22.93 -21.92
CA PRO A 469 3.10 21.99 -23.01
C PRO A 469 4.34 21.91 -23.90
N LYS A 470 4.82 20.70 -24.18
CA LYS A 470 5.97 20.47 -25.08
C LYS A 470 5.66 20.91 -26.51
N ASN A 471 4.40 20.74 -26.95
CA ASN A 471 3.91 21.20 -28.25
C ASN A 471 3.62 22.71 -28.31
N GLN A 472 3.77 23.44 -27.19
CA GLN A 472 3.53 24.88 -27.07
C GLN A 472 2.08 25.33 -27.36
N GLU A 473 1.13 24.40 -27.42
CA GLU A 473 -0.28 24.74 -27.63
C GLU A 473 -0.92 25.25 -26.34
N PRO A 474 -1.90 26.18 -26.41
CA PRO A 474 -2.61 26.64 -25.23
C PRO A 474 -3.35 25.49 -24.51
N LEU A 475 -3.20 25.42 -23.20
CA LEU A 475 -3.90 24.46 -22.35
C LEU A 475 -5.34 24.91 -22.10
N ALA A 476 -6.29 23.96 -22.05
CA ALA A 476 -7.69 24.24 -21.71
C ALA A 476 -7.84 24.80 -20.28
N SER A 477 -8.85 25.62 -20.00
CA SER A 477 -9.16 26.01 -18.62
C SER A 477 -9.64 24.79 -17.80
N PHE A 478 -9.58 24.89 -16.47
CA PHE A 478 -10.02 23.82 -15.57
C PHE A 478 -10.88 24.37 -14.43
N THR A 479 -11.51 23.49 -13.64
CA THR A 479 -12.33 23.93 -12.50
C THR A 479 -11.44 24.13 -11.27
N PRO A 480 -11.52 25.28 -10.56
CA PRO A 480 -10.72 25.49 -9.36
C PRO A 480 -10.90 24.39 -8.32
N GLY A 481 -9.80 23.92 -7.74
CA GLY A 481 -9.73 22.81 -6.79
C GLY A 481 -9.30 21.47 -7.43
N GLN A 482 -9.30 21.35 -8.75
CA GLN A 482 -8.87 20.12 -9.44
C GLN A 482 -7.37 19.83 -9.29
N HIS A 483 -7.03 18.55 -9.43
CA HIS A 483 -5.67 18.02 -9.40
C HIS A 483 -5.28 17.39 -10.73
N ILE A 484 -3.97 17.20 -10.90
CA ILE A 484 -3.37 16.50 -12.04
C ILE A 484 -2.51 15.35 -11.53
N GLN A 485 -2.42 14.29 -12.35
CA GLN A 485 -1.44 13.23 -12.16
C GLN A 485 -0.19 13.55 -12.98
N LEU A 486 0.96 13.52 -12.31
CA LEU A 486 2.27 13.58 -12.93
C LEU A 486 2.86 12.17 -13.01
N GLU A 487 3.41 11.82 -14.16
CA GLU A 487 4.22 10.64 -14.40
C GLU A 487 5.62 11.06 -14.86
N ALA A 488 6.63 10.43 -14.25
CA ALA A 488 8.03 10.57 -14.65
C ALA A 488 8.71 9.20 -14.63
N THR A 489 9.70 9.01 -15.49
CA THR A 489 10.57 7.82 -15.44
C THR A 489 11.74 8.11 -14.53
N ILE A 490 11.75 7.52 -13.34
CA ILE A 490 12.79 7.70 -12.33
C ILE A 490 13.58 6.39 -12.25
N ARG A 491 14.85 6.41 -12.67
CA ARG A 491 15.74 5.22 -12.67
C ARG A 491 15.17 4.00 -13.42
N GLY A 492 14.48 4.27 -14.53
CA GLY A 492 13.85 3.25 -15.38
C GLY A 492 12.44 2.83 -14.97
N GLU A 493 11.92 3.31 -13.82
CA GLU A 493 10.54 3.03 -13.40
C GLU A 493 9.62 4.23 -13.66
N LYS A 494 8.42 3.97 -14.21
CA LYS A 494 7.35 4.97 -14.30
C LYS A 494 6.74 5.17 -12.92
N VAL A 495 7.00 6.33 -12.32
CA VAL A 495 6.45 6.71 -11.02
C VAL A 495 5.39 7.78 -11.23
N ARG A 496 4.20 7.58 -10.63
CA ARG A 496 3.08 8.51 -10.73
C ARG A 496 2.73 9.15 -9.40
N ARG A 497 2.39 10.43 -9.37
CA ARG A 497 1.86 11.13 -8.20
C ARG A 497 0.82 12.17 -8.59
N THR A 498 -0.18 12.32 -7.73
CA THR A 498 -1.24 13.30 -7.90
C THR A 498 -0.94 14.55 -7.09
N TYR A 499 -1.15 15.72 -7.69
CA TYR A 499 -0.93 17.02 -7.06
C TYR A 499 -2.04 17.99 -7.46
N THR A 500 -2.58 18.72 -6.49
CA THR A 500 -3.52 19.81 -6.77
C THR A 500 -2.83 20.93 -7.54
N LEU A 501 -3.50 21.41 -8.59
CA LEU A 501 -3.03 22.55 -9.36
C LEU A 501 -3.06 23.80 -8.47
N THR A 502 -2.00 24.60 -8.48
CA THR A 502 -1.96 25.91 -7.80
C THR A 502 -1.99 27.10 -8.76
N SER A 503 -1.79 26.89 -10.07
CA SER A 503 -2.00 27.92 -11.09
C SER A 503 -3.47 28.37 -11.12
N PRO A 504 -3.80 29.63 -11.50
CA PRO A 504 -5.18 30.03 -11.73
C PRO A 504 -5.88 29.15 -12.79
N ALA A 505 -7.18 28.89 -12.60
CA ALA A 505 -8.01 28.06 -13.48
C ALA A 505 -8.04 28.51 -14.96
N GLY A 506 -7.92 29.82 -15.19
CA GLY A 506 -7.89 30.41 -16.54
C GLY A 506 -6.50 30.57 -17.14
N GLU A 507 -5.42 30.14 -16.47
CA GLU A 507 -4.08 30.17 -17.07
C GLU A 507 -3.98 29.09 -18.17
N THR A 508 -3.59 29.48 -19.37
CA THR A 508 -3.53 28.60 -20.55
C THR A 508 -2.10 28.32 -21.00
N ARG A 509 -1.10 29.06 -20.50
CA ARG A 509 0.29 28.94 -20.96
C ARG A 509 1.09 27.92 -20.18
N TRP A 510 0.76 27.69 -18.91
CA TRP A 510 1.48 26.79 -18.03
C TRP A 510 0.56 26.20 -16.95
N ARG A 511 1.05 25.17 -16.27
CA ARG A 511 0.51 24.64 -15.02
C ARG A 511 1.51 24.82 -13.91
N GLU A 512 1.00 25.04 -12.71
CA GLU A 512 1.82 25.06 -11.50
C GLU A 512 1.23 24.11 -10.46
N ILE A 513 2.12 23.41 -9.77
CA ILE A 513 1.80 22.70 -8.53
C ILE A 513 2.68 23.23 -7.40
N THR A 514 2.16 23.13 -6.18
CA THR A 514 2.94 23.37 -4.96
C THR A 514 2.93 22.08 -4.15
N PHE A 515 4.09 21.63 -3.70
CA PHE A 515 4.19 20.42 -2.90
C PHE A 515 5.23 20.56 -1.80
N LYS A 516 5.02 19.85 -0.70
CA LYS A 516 6.05 19.65 0.32
C LYS A 516 6.92 18.48 -0.13
N ARG A 517 8.24 18.67 -0.16
CA ARG A 517 9.21 17.60 -0.31
C ARG A 517 9.01 16.64 0.84
N ASP A 518 8.42 15.50 0.55
CA ASP A 518 8.45 14.37 1.45
C ASP A 518 9.91 13.93 1.57
N PRO A 519 10.54 13.99 2.78
CA PRO A 519 11.91 13.50 3.00
C PRO A 519 12.11 12.04 2.54
N HIS A 520 10.99 11.33 2.38
CA HIS A 520 10.88 9.91 2.13
C HIS A 520 10.28 9.57 0.75
N GLY A 521 9.83 10.57 -0.01
CA GLY A 521 9.11 10.37 -1.26
C GLY A 521 10.03 10.32 -2.48
N LEU A 522 10.03 9.19 -3.20
CA LEU A 522 10.84 9.01 -4.43
C LEU A 522 10.56 10.10 -5.47
N PHE A 523 9.28 10.37 -5.76
CA PHE A 523 8.86 11.34 -6.78
C PHE A 523 9.12 12.79 -6.34
N SER A 524 8.75 13.17 -5.11
CA SER A 524 8.93 14.54 -4.61
C SER A 524 10.40 14.91 -4.42
N ARG A 525 11.26 13.98 -4.01
CA ARG A 525 12.72 14.19 -3.94
C ARG A 525 13.32 14.36 -5.33
N TRP A 526 12.91 13.51 -6.28
CA TRP A 526 13.36 13.62 -7.67
C TRP A 526 12.90 14.94 -8.28
N LEU A 527 11.62 15.28 -8.15
CA LEU A 527 11.04 16.51 -8.71
C LEU A 527 11.67 17.77 -8.10
N ALA A 528 11.99 17.77 -6.79
CA ALA A 528 12.70 18.85 -6.13
C ALA A 528 14.14 19.07 -6.65
N LYS A 529 14.75 18.06 -7.29
CA LYS A 529 16.08 18.13 -7.89
C LYS A 529 16.05 18.26 -9.42
N ALA A 530 14.87 18.09 -10.03
CA ALA A 530 14.70 18.13 -11.47
C ALA A 530 15.09 19.51 -12.01
N LYS A 531 15.78 19.53 -13.15
CA LYS A 531 16.24 20.76 -13.80
C LYS A 531 15.32 21.12 -14.98
N PRO A 532 14.92 22.39 -15.12
CA PRO A 532 14.22 22.85 -16.31
C PRO A 532 14.95 22.47 -17.60
N GLY A 533 14.21 22.04 -18.62
CA GLY A 533 14.74 21.71 -19.95
C GLY A 533 15.33 20.30 -20.15
N ASN A 534 15.60 19.55 -19.07
CA ASN A 534 16.17 18.20 -19.19
C ASN A 534 15.13 17.07 -19.05
N GLU A 535 14.03 17.34 -18.34
CA GLU A 535 13.05 16.32 -17.96
C GLU A 535 11.70 16.61 -18.62
N VAL A 536 11.07 15.57 -19.17
CA VAL A 536 9.71 15.61 -19.70
C VAL A 536 8.80 14.89 -18.72
N LEU A 537 7.72 15.55 -18.31
CA LEU A 537 6.66 14.97 -17.49
C LEU A 537 5.48 14.58 -18.37
N SER A 538 4.91 13.40 -18.13
CA SER A 538 3.59 13.08 -18.65
C SER A 538 2.54 13.54 -17.64
N VAL A 539 1.58 14.35 -18.08
CA VAL A 539 0.63 15.05 -17.21
C VAL A 539 -0.80 14.78 -17.65
N SER A 540 -1.64 14.28 -16.75
CA SER A 540 -3.05 14.05 -17.05
C SER A 540 -3.82 15.36 -17.26
N ALA A 541 -4.98 15.27 -17.92
CA ALA A 541 -5.98 16.33 -17.81
C ALA A 541 -6.35 16.59 -16.33
N PRO A 542 -6.74 17.84 -15.98
CA PRO A 542 -7.23 18.16 -14.63
C PRO A 542 -8.51 17.38 -14.29
N THR A 543 -8.53 16.76 -13.11
CA THR A 543 -9.65 15.94 -12.62
C THR A 543 -9.92 16.19 -11.13
N GLY A 544 -10.99 15.61 -10.59
CA GLY A 544 -11.34 15.70 -9.17
C GLY A 544 -12.68 16.41 -8.93
N GLU A 545 -13.35 16.00 -7.84
CA GLU A 545 -14.66 16.54 -7.43
C GLU A 545 -14.56 17.60 -6.32
N PHE A 546 -13.38 17.74 -5.70
CA PHE A 546 -13.08 18.80 -4.73
C PHE A 546 -12.93 20.15 -5.42
N THR A 547 -14.05 20.70 -5.88
CA THR A 547 -14.06 21.87 -6.76
C THR A 547 -14.91 23.01 -6.20
N ALA A 548 -14.52 24.22 -6.57
CA ALA A 548 -15.24 25.45 -6.27
C ALA A 548 -15.85 26.04 -7.53
N ASN A 549 -17.17 26.13 -7.56
CA ASN A 549 -17.87 26.86 -8.62
C ASN A 549 -17.84 28.36 -8.33
N LEU A 550 -16.99 29.10 -9.06
CA LEU A 550 -16.83 30.54 -8.87
C LEU A 550 -17.91 31.38 -9.56
N ASP A 551 -18.87 30.77 -10.26
CA ASP A 551 -20.04 31.44 -10.86
C ASP A 551 -21.24 31.51 -9.90
N GLN A 552 -21.16 30.81 -8.77
CA GLN A 552 -22.18 30.81 -7.73
C GLN A 552 -22.03 32.00 -6.78
N SER A 553 -23.12 32.30 -6.06
CA SER A 553 -23.16 33.40 -5.09
C SER A 553 -22.90 32.94 -3.66
N GLU A 554 -23.11 31.66 -3.41
CA GLU A 554 -22.98 30.98 -2.14
C GLU A 554 -21.52 31.03 -1.64
N PRO A 555 -21.28 31.44 -0.38
CA PRO A 555 -19.94 31.46 0.19
C PRO A 555 -19.26 30.09 0.19
N ILE A 556 -17.94 30.09 0.02
CA ILE A 556 -17.10 28.89 0.06
C ILE A 556 -16.21 28.98 1.30
N ILE A 557 -16.28 27.96 2.15
CA ILE A 557 -15.51 27.88 3.40
C ILE A 557 -14.55 26.70 3.31
N LEU A 558 -13.26 26.98 3.36
CA LEU A 558 -12.18 26.00 3.28
C LEU A 558 -11.56 25.82 4.66
N LEU A 559 -11.66 24.59 5.19
CA LEU A 559 -10.99 24.18 6.43
C LEU A 559 -9.79 23.32 6.04
N VAL A 560 -8.59 23.89 6.15
CA VAL A 560 -7.38 23.26 5.59
C VAL A 560 -6.26 23.13 6.61
N ALA A 561 -5.40 22.13 6.42
CA ALA A 561 -4.25 21.92 7.30
C ALA A 561 -2.95 21.58 6.56
N GLY A 562 -1.85 22.23 6.96
CA GLY A 562 -0.52 22.00 6.39
C GLY A 562 -0.48 22.19 4.88
N ILE A 563 0.18 21.28 4.15
CA ILE A 563 0.27 21.36 2.69
C ILE A 563 -1.10 21.20 1.99
N GLY A 564 -2.13 20.74 2.71
CA GLY A 564 -3.51 20.70 2.23
C GLY A 564 -4.13 22.08 1.96
N VAL A 565 -3.39 23.17 2.14
CA VAL A 565 -3.81 24.53 1.73
C VAL A 565 -3.79 24.73 0.20
N THR A 566 -3.17 23.84 -0.58
CA THR A 566 -2.96 24.04 -2.03
C THR A 566 -4.25 24.16 -2.85
N PRO A 567 -5.36 23.43 -2.58
CA PRO A 567 -6.63 23.72 -3.23
C PRO A 567 -7.17 25.11 -2.88
N ALA A 568 -7.00 25.56 -1.63
CA ALA A 568 -7.44 26.89 -1.19
C ALA A 568 -6.66 28.00 -1.91
N LEU A 569 -5.36 27.83 -2.09
CA LEU A 569 -4.52 28.74 -2.87
C LEU A 569 -5.01 28.83 -4.33
N ASN A 570 -5.31 27.69 -4.95
CA ASN A 570 -5.83 27.64 -6.31
C ASN A 570 -7.17 28.37 -6.47
N ILE A 571 -8.10 28.11 -5.55
CA ILE A 571 -9.43 28.69 -5.55
C ILE A 571 -9.34 30.21 -5.37
N LEU A 572 -8.52 30.69 -4.43
CA LEU A 572 -8.31 32.13 -4.23
C LEU A 572 -7.66 32.79 -5.45
N ARG A 573 -6.59 32.21 -6.01
CA ARG A 573 -5.95 32.74 -7.22
C ARG A 573 -6.91 32.81 -8.40
N SER A 574 -7.73 31.79 -8.58
CA SER A 574 -8.75 31.73 -9.64
C SER A 574 -9.86 32.76 -9.41
N ARG A 575 -10.29 32.96 -8.16
CA ARG A 575 -11.30 33.97 -7.77
C ARG A 575 -10.80 35.40 -7.94
N VAL A 576 -9.51 35.65 -7.69
CA VAL A 576 -8.86 36.94 -7.96
C VAL A 576 -8.70 37.17 -9.47
N GLN A 577 -8.24 36.17 -10.23
CA GLN A 577 -8.12 36.25 -11.70
C GLN A 577 -9.47 36.56 -12.36
N LYS A 578 -10.55 35.96 -11.86
CA LYS A 578 -11.92 36.20 -12.34
C LYS A 578 -12.46 37.59 -11.98
N GLY A 579 -11.93 38.22 -10.92
CA GLY A 579 -12.37 39.53 -10.42
C GLY A 579 -13.73 39.56 -9.72
N SER A 580 -14.61 38.58 -9.96
CA SER A 580 -15.94 38.46 -9.37
C SER A 580 -16.28 37.00 -9.01
N GLY A 581 -17.32 36.78 -8.19
CA GLY A 581 -17.73 35.45 -7.70
C GLY A 581 -18.03 35.43 -6.19
N PRO A 582 -18.10 34.24 -5.58
CA PRO A 582 -18.53 34.07 -4.20
C PRO A 582 -17.50 34.62 -3.20
N ARG A 583 -17.95 34.83 -1.96
CA ARG A 583 -17.08 35.04 -0.80
C ARG A 583 -16.31 33.77 -0.51
N VAL A 584 -15.01 33.87 -0.24
CA VAL A 584 -14.15 32.71 0.04
C VAL A 584 -13.46 32.91 1.38
N ILE A 585 -13.64 31.97 2.30
CA ILE A 585 -13.05 31.99 3.63
C ILE A 585 -12.13 30.80 3.77
N VAL A 586 -10.86 31.03 4.09
CA VAL A 586 -9.87 29.98 4.30
C VAL A 586 -9.42 29.99 5.76
N ASP A 587 -9.81 28.99 6.55
CA ASP A 587 -9.29 28.77 7.91
C ASP A 587 -8.21 27.67 7.85
N HIS A 588 -6.95 28.07 8.06
CA HIS A 588 -5.78 27.23 7.78
C HIS A 588 -5.01 26.94 9.07
N SER A 589 -4.96 25.67 9.44
CA SER A 589 -4.18 25.17 10.57
C SER A 589 -2.79 24.69 10.16
N PHE A 590 -1.73 25.21 10.79
CA PHE A 590 -0.34 24.80 10.52
C PHE A 590 0.50 24.76 11.80
N HIS A 591 1.67 24.11 11.75
CA HIS A 591 2.46 23.86 12.95
C HIS A 591 3.03 25.15 13.56
N SER A 592 3.78 25.91 12.77
CA SER A 592 4.39 27.19 13.16
C SER A 592 4.37 28.19 12.01
N VAL A 593 4.53 29.49 12.28
CA VAL A 593 4.64 30.52 11.21
C VAL A 593 5.74 30.19 10.20
N ALA A 594 6.88 29.68 10.67
CA ALA A 594 8.00 29.26 9.81
C ALA A 594 7.66 28.08 8.87
N THR A 595 6.63 27.31 9.20
CA THR A 595 6.20 26.12 8.46
C THR A 595 4.79 26.27 7.86
N GLY A 596 4.23 27.48 7.84
CA GLY A 596 2.92 27.78 7.27
C GLY A 596 2.98 27.92 5.74
N PRO A 597 2.60 26.89 4.96
CA PRO A 597 2.70 26.93 3.50
C PRO A 597 1.85 28.05 2.93
N CYS A 598 2.43 28.82 2.00
CA CYS A 598 1.74 29.86 1.22
C CYS A 598 1.06 30.97 2.05
N ARG A 599 1.36 31.08 3.34
CA ARG A 599 0.71 32.02 4.28
C ARG A 599 0.82 33.47 3.82
N GLU A 600 2.02 33.91 3.45
CA GLU A 600 2.28 35.30 3.04
C GLU A 600 1.49 35.66 1.79
N GLU A 601 1.45 34.76 0.82
CA GLU A 601 0.67 34.97 -0.40
C GLU A 601 -0.83 35.01 -0.13
N LEU A 602 -1.35 34.13 0.72
CA LEU A 602 -2.77 34.13 1.10
C LEU A 602 -3.17 35.45 1.79
N LEU A 603 -2.33 35.96 2.69
CA LEU A 603 -2.55 37.27 3.31
C LEU A 603 -2.63 38.38 2.26
N LEU A 604 -1.65 38.46 1.37
CA LEU A 604 -1.61 39.47 0.30
C LEU A 604 -2.82 39.39 -0.64
N LEU A 605 -3.26 38.18 -1.01
CA LEU A 605 -4.45 37.98 -1.84
C LEU A 605 -5.72 38.49 -1.14
N THR A 606 -5.82 38.35 0.18
CA THR A 606 -6.99 38.81 0.95
C THR A 606 -6.98 40.30 1.30
N GLU A 607 -5.81 40.91 1.50
CA GLU A 607 -5.70 42.36 1.79
C GLU A 607 -6.29 43.23 0.68
N SER A 608 -6.15 42.79 -0.57
CA SER A 608 -6.62 43.52 -1.75
C SER A 608 -8.07 43.18 -2.16
N ASN A 609 -8.73 42.23 -1.48
CA ASN A 609 -10.03 41.70 -1.90
C ASN A 609 -10.97 41.49 -0.70
N PRO A 610 -11.94 42.39 -0.43
CA PRO A 610 -12.76 42.37 0.79
C PRO A 610 -13.73 41.17 0.92
N ASP A 611 -13.95 40.44 -0.17
CA ASP A 611 -14.75 39.21 -0.20
C ASP A 611 -13.92 37.93 0.01
N LEU A 612 -12.62 38.06 0.25
CA LEU A 612 -11.72 36.95 0.53
C LEU A 612 -11.18 37.11 1.95
N GLU A 613 -11.31 36.06 2.77
CA GLU A 613 -10.84 36.04 4.15
C GLU A 613 -9.86 34.89 4.36
N TYR A 614 -8.77 35.16 5.09
CA TYR A 614 -7.79 34.16 5.49
C TYR A 614 -7.56 34.21 6.99
N HIS A 615 -7.83 33.09 7.66
CA HIS A 615 -7.72 32.91 9.11
C HIS A 615 -6.59 31.89 9.41
N PRO A 616 -5.33 32.35 9.59
CA PRO A 616 -4.23 31.47 9.95
C PRO A 616 -4.30 31.02 11.42
N ARG A 617 -4.11 29.72 11.69
CA ARG A 617 -4.08 29.12 13.04
C ARG A 617 -2.75 28.43 13.30
N GLU A 618 -1.96 28.99 14.21
CA GLU A 618 -0.69 28.40 14.63
C GLU A 618 -0.89 27.38 15.77
N THR A 619 -0.75 26.10 15.46
CA THR A 619 -1.05 25.02 16.41
C THR A 619 -0.03 24.89 17.54
N ILE A 620 1.25 25.27 17.34
CA ILE A 620 2.25 25.33 18.42
C ILE A 620 1.93 26.42 19.45
N ALA A 621 1.25 27.50 19.02
CA ALA A 621 0.73 28.55 19.88
C ALA A 621 -0.64 28.18 20.52
N GLY A 622 -1.09 26.94 20.35
CA GLY A 622 -2.37 26.45 20.87
C GLY A 622 -3.59 26.90 20.08
N GLN A 623 -3.41 27.57 18.93
CA GLN A 623 -4.51 28.00 18.08
C GLN A 623 -4.95 26.83 17.19
N ARG A 624 -6.19 26.38 17.37
CA ARG A 624 -6.84 25.35 16.55
C ARG A 624 -8.27 25.75 16.29
N ILE A 625 -8.84 25.31 15.17
CA ILE A 625 -10.26 25.48 14.85
C ILE A 625 -11.09 24.79 15.96
N GLN A 626 -11.91 25.55 16.66
CA GLN A 626 -12.81 25.08 17.72
C GLN A 626 -14.24 24.91 17.17
N SER A 627 -15.10 24.16 17.87
CA SER A 627 -16.50 23.99 17.46
C SER A 627 -17.24 25.32 17.33
N ARG A 628 -16.97 26.27 18.24
CA ARG A 628 -17.51 27.64 18.17
C ARG A 628 -17.15 28.40 16.88
N ASP A 629 -16.00 28.10 16.27
CA ASP A 629 -15.59 28.75 15.02
C ASP A 629 -16.46 28.22 13.86
N VAL A 630 -16.69 26.90 13.82
CA VAL A 630 -17.55 26.24 12.84
C VAL A 630 -19.01 26.68 12.99
N GLU A 631 -19.52 26.73 14.23
CA GLU A 631 -20.87 27.23 14.55
C GLU A 631 -21.05 28.69 14.10
N ARG A 632 -20.05 29.53 14.36
CA ARG A 632 -20.04 30.93 13.90
C ARG A 632 -20.12 31.01 12.38
N TYR A 633 -19.26 30.27 11.66
CA TYR A 633 -19.30 30.24 10.21
C TYR A 633 -20.64 29.74 9.66
N HIS A 634 -21.20 28.67 10.23
CA HIS A 634 -22.50 28.13 9.80
C HIS A 634 -23.65 29.11 10.07
N SER A 635 -23.65 29.80 11.20
CA SER A 635 -24.68 30.81 11.52
C SER A 635 -24.64 32.02 10.58
N LEU A 636 -23.45 32.45 10.16
CA LEU A 636 -23.29 33.57 9.22
C LEU A 636 -23.60 33.14 7.78
N TYR A 637 -23.25 31.92 7.42
CA TYR A 637 -23.33 31.41 6.05
C TYR A 637 -23.96 30.00 6.01
N PRO A 638 -25.28 29.88 6.24
CA PRO A 638 -25.94 28.58 6.35
C PRO A 638 -25.94 27.78 5.03
N ALA A 639 -25.91 28.46 3.89
CA ALA A 639 -25.84 27.87 2.55
C ALA A 639 -24.41 27.69 2.03
N ALA A 640 -23.38 27.86 2.86
CA ALA A 640 -22.01 27.77 2.42
C ALA A 640 -21.64 26.37 1.91
N ARG A 641 -20.78 26.34 0.88
CA ARG A 641 -20.08 25.13 0.45
C ARG A 641 -18.85 24.95 1.33
N TRP A 642 -18.71 23.77 1.94
CA TRP A 642 -17.60 23.45 2.83
C TRP A 642 -16.63 22.51 2.14
N LEU A 643 -15.35 22.88 2.16
CA LEU A 643 -14.24 22.16 1.55
C LEU A 643 -13.20 21.85 2.63
N ILE A 644 -12.96 20.57 2.90
CA ILE A 644 -12.01 20.12 3.95
C ILE A 644 -10.83 19.41 3.29
N CYS A 645 -9.62 19.81 3.66
CA CYS A 645 -8.41 19.16 3.13
C CYS A 645 -7.26 19.20 4.16
N GLY A 646 -6.76 18.03 4.56
CA GLY A 646 -5.64 17.95 5.50
C GLY A 646 -5.25 16.51 5.85
N PRO A 647 -4.43 16.32 6.90
CA PRO A 647 -4.16 14.98 7.42
C PRO A 647 -5.45 14.30 7.91
N GLU A 648 -5.54 12.97 7.83
CA GLU A 648 -6.74 12.18 8.20
C GLU A 648 -7.34 12.55 9.57
N GLY A 649 -6.48 12.72 10.58
CA GLY A 649 -6.91 13.13 11.92
C GLY A 649 -7.51 14.55 11.98
N PHE A 650 -7.11 15.45 11.10
CA PHE A 650 -7.73 16.77 10.97
C PHE A 650 -9.08 16.68 10.26
N GLU A 651 -9.17 15.93 9.17
CA GLU A 651 -10.39 15.79 8.37
C GLU A 651 -11.52 15.14 9.16
N THR A 652 -11.21 14.08 9.90
CA THR A 652 -12.17 13.38 10.78
C THR A 652 -12.75 14.35 11.81
N VAL A 653 -11.89 15.10 12.49
CA VAL A 653 -12.31 16.06 13.53
C VAL A 653 -13.10 17.23 12.93
N MET A 654 -12.81 17.68 11.71
CA MET A 654 -13.59 18.75 11.07
C MET A 654 -14.97 18.25 10.63
N GLN A 655 -15.07 17.02 10.10
CA GLN A 655 -16.35 16.39 9.76
C GLN A 655 -17.25 16.25 10.99
N GLU A 656 -16.73 15.70 12.09
CA GLU A 656 -17.48 15.57 13.36
C GLU A 656 -18.02 16.92 13.87
N LYS A 657 -17.21 17.99 13.73
CA LYS A 657 -17.62 19.35 14.12
C LYS A 657 -18.71 19.92 13.22
N LEU A 658 -18.63 19.70 11.91
CA LEU A 658 -19.65 20.14 10.95
C LEU A 658 -20.97 19.40 11.17
N GLU A 659 -20.91 18.09 11.40
CA GLU A 659 -22.07 17.28 11.75
C GLU A 659 -22.72 17.76 13.05
N SER A 660 -21.91 18.02 14.08
CA SER A 660 -22.39 18.55 15.36
C SER A 660 -22.99 19.95 15.23
N ALA A 661 -22.51 20.77 14.30
CA ALA A 661 -23.04 22.10 14.00
C ALA A 661 -24.31 22.06 13.12
N GLY A 662 -24.73 20.88 12.64
CA GLY A 662 -25.93 20.72 11.81
C GLY A 662 -25.73 21.02 10.32
N VAL A 663 -24.50 21.02 9.82
CA VAL A 663 -24.22 21.26 8.40
C VAL A 663 -24.71 20.08 7.55
N PHE A 664 -25.44 20.37 6.48
CA PHE A 664 -25.94 19.35 5.56
C PHE A 664 -24.78 18.66 4.83
N ALA A 665 -24.73 17.32 4.88
CA ALA A 665 -23.63 16.52 4.30
C ALA A 665 -23.40 16.78 2.80
N GLY A 666 -24.47 17.05 2.02
CA GLY A 666 -24.33 17.38 0.59
C GLY A 666 -23.62 18.71 0.31
N ASN A 667 -23.48 19.58 1.31
CA ASN A 667 -22.72 20.83 1.21
C ASN A 667 -21.26 20.67 1.65
N VAL A 668 -20.84 19.48 2.09
CA VAL A 668 -19.46 19.18 2.51
C VAL A 668 -18.74 18.36 1.44
N ALA A 669 -17.49 18.68 1.14
CA ALA A 669 -16.59 17.85 0.35
C ALA A 669 -15.24 17.76 1.06
N VAL A 670 -14.61 16.59 0.95
CA VAL A 670 -13.36 16.25 1.61
C VAL A 670 -12.40 15.71 0.57
N GLU A 671 -11.17 16.23 0.53
CA GLU A 671 -10.13 15.75 -0.39
C GLU A 671 -9.07 14.95 0.35
N LEU A 672 -9.11 13.62 0.20
CA LEU A 672 -8.17 12.69 0.83
C LEU A 672 -6.78 12.79 0.18
N PHE A 673 -5.87 13.58 0.78
CA PHE A 673 -4.46 13.60 0.41
C PHE A 673 -3.70 12.38 0.97
N HIS A 674 -3.87 11.22 0.34
CA HIS A 674 -3.07 10.04 0.67
C HIS A 674 -1.91 9.84 -0.31
N ALA A 675 -0.69 10.06 0.18
CA ALA A 675 0.46 9.31 -0.30
C ALA A 675 0.27 7.85 0.14
N ARG A 676 -0.20 6.98 -0.77
CA ARG A 676 -0.39 5.54 -0.56
C ARG A 676 -1.17 5.17 0.72
N GLY A 677 -2.49 5.16 0.61
CA GLY A 677 -3.36 4.57 1.62
C GLY A 677 -4.82 4.84 1.26
N SER A 678 -5.63 3.79 1.18
CA SER A 678 -7.08 3.84 0.92
C SER A 678 -7.51 4.61 -0.33
N LEU A 679 -7.53 3.93 -1.49
CA LEU A 679 -8.62 4.18 -2.43
C LEU A 679 -9.90 3.74 -1.71
N GLN A 680 -10.60 4.69 -1.09
CA GLN A 680 -11.96 4.48 -0.63
C GLN A 680 -12.76 4.09 -1.87
N GLN A 681 -13.25 2.85 -1.82
CA GLN A 681 -13.92 2.20 -2.93
C GLN A 681 -15.30 2.83 -3.11
N ASP A 682 -15.50 3.60 -4.18
CA ASP A 682 -16.86 3.91 -4.58
C ASP A 682 -17.58 2.60 -4.94
N SER A 683 -18.59 2.30 -4.13
CA SER A 683 -19.41 1.11 -4.29
C SER A 683 -20.38 1.35 -5.43
N LEU A 684 -20.37 0.46 -6.42
CA LEU A 684 -21.40 0.33 -7.48
C LEU A 684 -22.81 0.71 -6.98
N PRO A 685 -23.68 1.27 -7.85
CA PRO A 685 -25.05 1.61 -7.47
C PRO A 685 -25.77 0.40 -6.86
N LYS A 686 -26.30 0.61 -5.65
CA LYS A 686 -26.88 -0.42 -4.78
C LYS A 686 -28.16 -0.97 -5.42
N ASP A 687 -28.23 -2.27 -5.76
CA ASP A 687 -29.42 -2.89 -6.37
C ASP A 687 -30.43 -3.30 -5.28
N ARG A 688 -30.93 -2.30 -4.54
CA ARG A 688 -31.89 -2.47 -3.45
C ARG A 688 -33.21 -3.08 -3.93
N ALA A 689 -33.57 -2.87 -5.19
CA ALA A 689 -34.84 -3.35 -5.76
C ALA A 689 -34.90 -4.89 -5.79
N SER A 690 -33.85 -5.55 -6.30
CA SER A 690 -33.79 -7.01 -6.37
C SER A 690 -33.78 -7.66 -4.98
N LEU A 691 -33.10 -7.03 -4.01
CA LEU A 691 -33.07 -7.50 -2.62
C LEU A 691 -34.44 -7.42 -1.95
N VAL A 692 -35.11 -6.26 -2.03
CA VAL A 692 -36.44 -6.08 -1.46
C VAL A 692 -37.44 -7.03 -2.09
N LEU A 693 -37.39 -7.17 -3.42
CA LEU A 693 -38.26 -8.10 -4.15
C LEU A 693 -38.03 -9.55 -3.71
N GLY A 694 -36.78 -10.00 -3.62
CA GLY A 694 -36.45 -11.36 -3.20
C GLY A 694 -36.84 -11.68 -1.75
N LEU A 695 -36.72 -10.71 -0.83
CA LEU A 695 -37.20 -10.86 0.54
C LEU A 695 -38.72 -10.97 0.61
N LEU A 696 -39.45 -10.11 -0.12
CA LEU A 696 -40.91 -10.12 -0.15
C LEU A 696 -41.46 -11.43 -0.72
N THR A 697 -40.92 -11.90 -1.85
CA THR A 697 -41.35 -13.18 -2.45
C THR A 697 -41.02 -14.36 -1.56
N THR A 698 -39.85 -14.36 -0.90
CA THR A 698 -39.46 -15.43 0.03
C THR A 698 -40.40 -15.50 1.24
N VAL A 699 -40.67 -14.37 1.89
CA VAL A 699 -41.56 -14.31 3.06
C VAL A 699 -42.99 -14.69 2.68
N PHE A 700 -43.48 -14.20 1.54
CA PHE A 700 -44.80 -14.54 1.03
C PHE A 700 -44.93 -16.04 0.77
N THR A 701 -44.01 -16.64 -0.01
CA THR A 701 -44.02 -18.07 -0.31
C THR A 701 -43.92 -18.91 0.97
N ALA A 702 -43.01 -18.57 1.89
CA ALA A 702 -42.85 -19.29 3.16
C ALA A 702 -44.14 -19.25 4.00
N SER A 703 -44.82 -18.11 4.04
CA SER A 703 -46.08 -17.94 4.79
C SER A 703 -47.20 -18.76 4.17
N VAL A 704 -47.37 -18.70 2.84
CA VAL A 704 -48.43 -19.44 2.13
C VAL A 704 -48.24 -20.94 2.24
N LEU A 705 -47.02 -21.45 2.04
CA LEU A 705 -46.72 -22.88 2.16
C LEU A 705 -46.74 -23.39 3.60
N GLY A 706 -46.27 -22.58 4.56
CA GLY A 706 -46.20 -22.95 5.97
C GLY A 706 -47.56 -22.93 6.69
N MET A 707 -48.47 -22.06 6.25
CA MET A 707 -49.84 -21.99 6.78
C MET A 707 -50.88 -22.73 5.92
N ASP A 708 -50.42 -23.42 4.86
CA ASP A 708 -51.26 -24.17 3.90
C ASP A 708 -52.45 -23.37 3.34
N LEU A 709 -52.17 -22.11 2.94
CA LEU A 709 -53.17 -21.15 2.47
C LEU A 709 -53.56 -21.33 0.99
N LEU A 710 -53.12 -22.40 0.34
CA LEU A 710 -53.43 -22.67 -1.07
C LEU A 710 -54.88 -23.17 -1.23
N PRO A 711 -55.66 -22.66 -2.21
CA PRO A 711 -57.02 -23.12 -2.46
C PRO A 711 -57.09 -24.61 -2.80
N GLN A 712 -58.19 -25.29 -2.45
CA GLN A 712 -58.36 -26.71 -2.75
C GLN A 712 -58.29 -27.00 -4.26
N SER A 713 -58.87 -26.14 -5.09
CA SER A 713 -58.80 -26.25 -6.56
C SER A 713 -57.35 -26.21 -7.09
N TRP A 714 -56.45 -25.53 -6.40
CA TRP A 714 -55.03 -25.50 -6.74
C TRP A 714 -54.36 -26.83 -6.41
N ARG A 715 -54.61 -27.38 -5.23
CA ARG A 715 -54.10 -28.69 -4.81
C ARG A 715 -54.58 -29.80 -5.73
N ASP A 716 -55.87 -29.77 -6.08
CA ASP A 716 -56.46 -30.74 -7.01
C ASP A 716 -55.79 -30.63 -8.40
N TRP A 717 -55.56 -29.41 -8.90
CA TRP A 717 -54.83 -29.20 -10.15
C TRP A 717 -53.37 -29.66 -10.08
N GLN A 718 -52.64 -29.32 -9.02
CA GLN A 718 -51.22 -29.70 -8.86
C GLN A 718 -51.05 -31.22 -8.73
N SER A 719 -52.03 -31.91 -8.12
CA SER A 719 -52.07 -33.37 -8.03
C SER A 719 -52.41 -34.05 -9.36
N SER A 720 -52.96 -33.30 -10.33
CA SER A 720 -53.24 -33.84 -11.65
C SER A 720 -51.94 -34.08 -12.44
N PHE A 721 -51.93 -35.10 -13.31
CA PHE A 721 -50.80 -35.38 -14.19
C PHE A 721 -50.36 -34.12 -14.96
N ALA A 722 -51.31 -33.37 -15.53
CA ALA A 722 -51.00 -32.16 -16.28
C ALA A 722 -50.38 -31.06 -15.40
N GLY A 723 -50.95 -30.79 -14.22
CA GLY A 723 -50.46 -29.73 -13.33
C GLY A 723 -49.07 -30.01 -12.77
N HIS A 724 -48.81 -31.26 -12.38
CA HIS A 724 -47.50 -31.69 -11.86
C HIS A 724 -46.40 -31.55 -12.92
N TRP A 725 -46.67 -32.00 -14.15
CA TRP A 725 -45.72 -31.93 -15.26
C TRP A 725 -45.47 -30.49 -15.74
N ILE A 726 -46.50 -29.67 -15.87
CA ILE A 726 -46.37 -28.29 -16.34
C ILE A 726 -45.57 -27.45 -15.34
N SER A 727 -45.92 -27.51 -14.06
CA SER A 727 -45.25 -26.75 -13.01
C SER A 727 -43.79 -27.21 -12.80
N GLY A 728 -43.54 -28.53 -12.81
CA GLY A 728 -42.19 -29.09 -12.69
C GLY A 728 -41.30 -28.75 -13.89
N SER A 729 -41.84 -28.80 -15.11
CA SER A 729 -41.09 -28.42 -16.33
C SER A 729 -40.73 -26.93 -16.30
N ALA A 730 -41.65 -26.07 -15.86
CA ALA A 730 -41.38 -24.63 -15.72
C ALA A 730 -40.25 -24.36 -14.71
N LEU A 731 -40.27 -25.07 -13.57
CA LEU A 731 -39.21 -24.97 -12.56
C LEU A 731 -37.85 -25.46 -13.10
N MET A 732 -37.83 -26.56 -13.86
CA MET A 732 -36.61 -27.09 -14.49
C MET A 732 -36.02 -26.14 -15.54
N VAL A 733 -36.86 -25.56 -16.40
CA VAL A 733 -36.43 -24.56 -17.39
C VAL A 733 -35.85 -23.33 -16.69
N PHE A 734 -36.48 -22.88 -15.60
CA PHE A 734 -35.97 -21.79 -14.79
C PHE A 734 -34.60 -22.11 -14.17
N LEU A 735 -34.46 -23.27 -13.52
CA LEU A 735 -33.19 -23.71 -12.94
C LEU A 735 -32.09 -23.80 -14.01
N GLY A 736 -32.39 -24.37 -15.18
CA GLY A 736 -31.46 -24.42 -16.31
C GLY A 736 -31.06 -23.02 -16.80
N TRP A 737 -32.01 -22.08 -16.85
CA TRP A 737 -31.72 -20.69 -17.21
C TRP A 737 -30.83 -20.00 -16.17
N GLN A 738 -31.00 -20.27 -14.87
CA GLN A 738 -30.14 -19.72 -13.81
C GLN A 738 -28.67 -20.16 -13.97
N TRP A 739 -28.40 -21.31 -14.60
CA TRP A 739 -27.05 -21.79 -14.92
C TRP A 739 -26.40 -21.12 -16.14
N VAL A 740 -27.15 -20.35 -16.95
CA VAL A 740 -26.59 -19.66 -18.14
C VAL A 740 -25.46 -18.70 -17.76
N LEU A 741 -25.62 -17.93 -16.68
CA LEU A 741 -24.58 -17.01 -16.23
C LEU A 741 -23.33 -17.74 -15.69
N PRO A 742 -23.45 -18.72 -14.78
CA PRO A 742 -22.32 -19.57 -14.39
C PRO A 742 -21.61 -20.26 -15.56
N LEU A 743 -22.34 -20.82 -16.53
CA LEU A 743 -21.75 -21.49 -17.70
C LEU A 743 -21.05 -20.50 -18.63
N LYS A 744 -21.62 -19.31 -18.86
CA LYS A 744 -20.95 -18.23 -19.60
C LYS A 744 -19.66 -17.77 -18.92
N ARG A 745 -19.65 -17.74 -17.57
CA ARG A 745 -18.45 -17.44 -16.78
C ARG A 745 -17.37 -18.50 -16.94
N ILE A 746 -17.74 -19.79 -16.98
CA ILE A 746 -16.79 -20.88 -17.22
C ILE A 746 -16.23 -20.84 -18.65
N GLY A 747 -17.07 -20.49 -19.63
CA GLY A 747 -16.71 -20.46 -21.06
C GLY A 747 -15.97 -19.21 -21.56
N ARG A 748 -15.49 -18.32 -20.68
CA ARG A 748 -14.70 -17.10 -21.02
C ARG A 748 -15.35 -16.15 -22.05
N SER A 749 -16.68 -16.14 -22.19
CA SER A 749 -17.38 -15.26 -23.15
C SER A 749 -17.84 -13.97 -22.47
N THR A 750 -17.18 -12.84 -22.77
CA THR A 750 -17.27 -11.57 -22.02
C THR A 750 -18.25 -10.55 -22.61
N GLY A 751 -18.93 -10.82 -23.72
CA GLY A 751 -19.92 -9.90 -24.28
C GLY A 751 -21.21 -9.83 -23.44
N ASN A 752 -21.42 -8.74 -22.68
CA ASN A 752 -22.63 -8.41 -21.88
C ASN A 752 -22.78 -9.07 -20.49
N SER A 753 -21.68 -9.33 -19.77
CA SER A 753 -21.73 -10.00 -18.46
C SER A 753 -22.57 -9.25 -17.40
N ALA A 754 -22.55 -7.91 -17.35
CA ALA A 754 -23.32 -7.15 -16.35
C ALA A 754 -24.84 -7.14 -16.58
N LYS A 755 -25.29 -7.03 -17.84
CA LYS A 755 -26.73 -7.18 -18.17
C LYS A 755 -27.21 -8.57 -17.80
N SER A 756 -26.38 -9.60 -18.06
CA SER A 756 -26.68 -10.97 -17.68
C SER A 756 -26.72 -11.16 -16.16
N LEU A 757 -25.88 -10.45 -15.39
CA LEU A 757 -25.86 -10.49 -13.92
C LEU A 757 -27.12 -9.84 -13.32
N GLN A 758 -27.48 -8.63 -13.77
CA GLN A 758 -28.70 -7.97 -13.29
C GLN A 758 -29.96 -8.79 -13.62
N LEU A 759 -30.02 -9.36 -14.83
CA LEU A 759 -31.13 -10.20 -15.23
C LEU A 759 -31.20 -11.48 -14.40
N HIS A 760 -30.06 -12.14 -14.14
CA HIS A 760 -29.95 -13.31 -13.26
C HIS A 760 -30.46 -13.01 -11.86
N ARG A 761 -30.06 -11.88 -11.25
CA ARG A 761 -30.52 -11.47 -9.91
C ARG A 761 -32.01 -11.16 -9.87
N ARG A 762 -32.53 -10.38 -10.84
CA ARG A 762 -33.95 -10.01 -10.90
C ARG A 762 -34.86 -11.21 -11.09
N LEU A 763 -34.52 -12.11 -12.01
CA LEU A 763 -35.29 -13.34 -12.22
C LEU A 763 -35.10 -14.33 -11.06
N GLY A 764 -33.90 -14.37 -10.46
CA GLY A 764 -33.63 -15.12 -9.24
C GLY A 764 -34.50 -14.67 -8.05
N ALA A 765 -34.74 -13.36 -7.91
CA ALA A 765 -35.61 -12.80 -6.88
C ALA A 765 -37.07 -13.28 -6.96
N LEU A 766 -37.53 -13.74 -8.13
CA LEU A 766 -38.87 -14.30 -8.32
C LEU A 766 -38.94 -15.81 -8.09
N SER A 767 -37.80 -16.47 -7.89
CA SER A 767 -37.74 -17.93 -7.73
C SER A 767 -38.65 -18.48 -6.62
N PRO A 768 -38.86 -17.82 -5.45
CA PRO A 768 -39.77 -18.34 -4.42
C PRO A 768 -41.20 -18.51 -4.93
N LEU A 769 -41.66 -17.66 -5.86
CA LEU A 769 -43.00 -17.80 -6.43
C LEU A 769 -43.09 -19.01 -7.37
N LEU A 770 -42.01 -19.35 -8.07
CA LEU A 770 -41.97 -20.57 -8.90
C LEU A 770 -41.99 -21.83 -8.04
N LEU A 771 -41.34 -21.80 -6.86
CA LEU A 771 -41.47 -22.85 -5.86
C LEU A 771 -42.92 -22.98 -5.38
N LEU A 772 -43.60 -21.87 -5.11
CA LEU A 772 -45.01 -21.86 -4.72
C LEU A 772 -45.92 -22.47 -5.80
N LEU A 773 -45.64 -22.22 -7.07
CA LEU A 773 -46.41 -22.77 -8.18
C LEU A 773 -46.28 -24.29 -8.34
N HIS A 774 -45.18 -24.87 -7.86
CA HIS A 774 -44.92 -26.31 -7.94
C HIS A 774 -45.24 -27.05 -6.63
N GLY A 775 -45.18 -26.38 -5.47
CA GLY A 775 -45.45 -26.96 -4.16
C GLY A 775 -46.93 -27.05 -3.79
N SER A 776 -47.32 -28.14 -3.12
CA SER A 776 -48.67 -28.32 -2.55
C SER A 776 -48.73 -28.08 -1.03
N GLY A 777 -47.59 -27.87 -0.37
CA GLY A 777 -47.46 -27.56 1.06
C GLY A 777 -46.05 -27.83 1.59
N PHE A 778 -45.74 -27.40 2.82
CA PHE A 778 -44.49 -27.75 3.50
C PHE A 778 -44.54 -29.20 3.99
N GLY A 779 -44.14 -30.16 3.13
CA GLY A 779 -44.11 -31.58 3.49
C GLY A 779 -43.06 -31.89 4.56
N ALA A 780 -43.36 -32.83 5.48
CA ALA A 780 -42.36 -33.37 6.40
C ALA A 780 -41.36 -34.26 5.63
N GLY A 781 -40.04 -34.10 5.89
CA GLY A 781 -38.98 -34.87 5.23
C GLY A 781 -38.31 -34.13 4.06
N MET A 782 -38.04 -34.84 2.96
CA MET A 782 -37.20 -34.37 1.85
C MET A 782 -37.76 -33.11 1.14
N LEU A 783 -39.08 -32.99 1.00
CA LEU A 783 -39.72 -31.86 0.32
C LEU A 783 -39.60 -30.55 1.12
N GLY A 784 -39.70 -30.62 2.44
CA GLY A 784 -39.45 -29.48 3.33
C GLY A 784 -37.98 -29.03 3.31
N LEU A 785 -37.04 -29.98 3.24
CA LEU A 785 -35.61 -29.67 3.12
C LEU A 785 -35.29 -28.97 1.78
N ILE A 786 -35.83 -29.47 0.66
CA ILE A 786 -35.65 -28.84 -0.66
C ILE A 786 -36.23 -27.42 -0.66
N SER A 787 -37.43 -27.24 -0.08
CA SER A 787 -38.08 -25.92 0.01
C SER A 787 -37.25 -24.94 0.85
N LEU A 788 -36.72 -25.38 1.99
CA LEU A 788 -35.87 -24.55 2.84
C LEU A 788 -34.56 -24.17 2.14
N LEU A 789 -33.89 -25.12 1.48
CA LEU A 789 -32.67 -24.88 0.72
C LEU A 789 -32.91 -23.88 -0.41
N PHE A 790 -34.04 -24.00 -1.12
CA PHE A 790 -34.41 -23.13 -2.22
C PHE A 790 -34.70 -21.68 -1.76
N LEU A 791 -35.45 -21.51 -0.68
CA LEU A 791 -35.74 -20.18 -0.11
C LEU A 791 -34.46 -19.53 0.45
N THR A 792 -33.63 -20.29 1.16
CA THR A 792 -32.34 -19.81 1.69
C THR A 792 -31.40 -19.42 0.55
N HIS A 793 -31.34 -20.23 -0.51
CA HIS A 793 -30.55 -19.95 -1.71
C HIS A 793 -30.96 -18.64 -2.36
N THR A 794 -32.26 -18.35 -2.44
CA THR A 794 -32.77 -17.10 -3.01
C THR A 794 -32.27 -15.90 -2.24
N VAL A 795 -32.44 -15.90 -0.91
CA VAL A 795 -32.03 -14.79 -0.04
C VAL A 795 -30.53 -14.56 -0.14
N LEU A 796 -29.74 -15.63 -0.16
CA LEU A 796 -28.31 -15.53 -0.46
C LEU A 796 -28.13 -14.91 -1.85
N GLY A 797 -28.65 -15.49 -2.93
CA GLY A 797 -28.43 -15.02 -4.31
C GLY A 797 -28.78 -13.56 -4.59
N VAL A 798 -29.78 -12.98 -3.92
CA VAL A 798 -30.15 -11.55 -4.09
C VAL A 798 -29.42 -10.59 -3.17
N ALA A 799 -28.75 -11.07 -2.13
CA ALA A 799 -28.07 -10.21 -1.16
C ALA A 799 -26.91 -9.43 -1.82
N ASP A 800 -26.83 -8.13 -1.52
CA ASP A 800 -25.94 -7.19 -2.20
C ASP A 800 -24.79 -6.73 -1.28
N ARG A 801 -23.56 -7.04 -1.70
CA ARG A 801 -22.33 -6.63 -1.03
C ARG A 801 -22.18 -5.11 -0.91
N SER A 802 -22.77 -4.33 -1.82
CA SER A 802 -22.70 -2.86 -1.83
C SER A 802 -23.42 -2.20 -0.65
N LEU A 803 -24.16 -2.98 0.15
CA LEU A 803 -24.83 -2.52 1.37
C LEU A 803 -23.93 -2.57 2.62
N ILE A 804 -22.77 -3.23 2.55
CA ILE A 804 -21.82 -3.37 3.66
C ILE A 804 -20.67 -2.40 3.39
N SER A 805 -20.46 -1.39 4.24
CA SER A 805 -19.44 -0.35 4.04
C SER A 805 -18.03 -0.73 4.48
N ASP A 806 -17.91 -1.74 5.36
CA ASP A 806 -16.64 -2.20 5.95
C ASP A 806 -16.01 -3.32 5.10
N THR A 807 -14.80 -3.08 4.59
CA THR A 807 -14.03 -3.99 3.71
C THR A 807 -13.66 -5.31 4.37
N THR A 808 -13.49 -5.34 5.70
CA THR A 808 -13.21 -6.55 6.48
C THR A 808 -14.45 -7.42 6.56
N ARG A 809 -15.61 -6.79 6.85
CA ARG A 809 -16.92 -7.46 6.84
C ARG A 809 -17.34 -7.88 5.44
N GLN A 810 -16.99 -7.13 4.40
CA GLN A 810 -17.25 -7.52 3.01
C GLN A 810 -16.52 -8.81 2.61
N ARG A 811 -15.27 -9.01 3.04
CA ARG A 811 -14.51 -10.25 2.76
C ARG A 811 -15.04 -11.45 3.53
N GLN A 812 -15.34 -11.28 4.82
CA GLN A 812 -16.00 -12.31 5.62
C GLN A 812 -17.37 -12.67 5.04
N TYR A 813 -18.14 -11.66 4.62
CA TYR A 813 -19.41 -11.84 3.93
C TYR A 813 -19.24 -12.65 2.65
N LEU A 814 -18.24 -12.39 1.80
CA LEU A 814 -18.00 -13.14 0.56
C LEU A 814 -17.63 -14.61 0.79
N GLN A 815 -16.79 -14.92 1.80
CA GLN A 815 -16.46 -16.30 2.17
C GLN A 815 -17.69 -17.06 2.68
N VAL A 816 -18.53 -16.38 3.47
CA VAL A 816 -19.77 -16.94 4.05
C VAL A 816 -20.94 -16.93 3.05
N TRP A 817 -20.81 -16.27 1.90
CA TRP A 817 -21.91 -16.10 0.95
C TRP A 817 -21.72 -16.85 -0.36
N LEU A 818 -20.58 -16.64 -1.05
CA LEU A 818 -20.38 -17.14 -2.41
C LEU A 818 -20.25 -18.66 -2.44
N TYR A 819 -19.42 -19.21 -1.55
CA TYR A 819 -19.23 -20.66 -1.46
C TYR A 819 -20.54 -21.36 -1.09
N PRO A 820 -21.27 -20.94 -0.05
CA PRO A 820 -22.57 -21.55 0.25
C PRO A 820 -23.59 -21.40 -0.87
N HIS A 821 -23.67 -20.25 -1.55
CA HIS A 821 -24.59 -20.08 -2.68
C HIS A 821 -24.28 -21.06 -3.82
N ILE A 822 -23.01 -21.23 -4.20
CA ILE A 822 -22.60 -22.19 -5.25
C ILE A 822 -22.89 -23.63 -4.82
N VAL A 823 -22.50 -24.00 -3.60
CA VAL A 823 -22.72 -25.35 -3.06
C VAL A 823 -24.21 -25.69 -3.00
N ILE A 824 -25.05 -24.78 -2.51
CA ILE A 824 -26.51 -24.98 -2.47
C ILE A 824 -27.09 -25.04 -3.89
N SER A 825 -26.57 -24.26 -4.85
CA SER A 825 -27.00 -24.31 -6.26
C SER A 825 -26.78 -25.70 -6.87
N LEU A 826 -25.60 -26.27 -6.65
CA LEU A 826 -25.23 -27.61 -7.11
C LEU A 826 -26.11 -28.66 -6.45
N LEU A 827 -26.31 -28.57 -5.14
CA LEU A 827 -27.15 -29.49 -4.38
C LEU A 827 -28.61 -29.46 -4.84
N LEU A 828 -29.19 -28.27 -5.02
CA LEU A 828 -30.56 -28.10 -5.53
C LEU A 828 -30.72 -28.65 -6.94
N SER A 829 -29.73 -28.43 -7.82
CA SER A 829 -29.76 -28.95 -9.18
C SER A 829 -29.68 -30.47 -9.20
N ALA A 830 -28.82 -31.07 -8.36
CA ALA A 830 -28.70 -32.51 -8.22
C ALA A 830 -29.98 -33.14 -7.65
N LEU A 831 -30.58 -32.53 -6.62
CA LEU A 831 -31.84 -32.97 -6.02
C LEU A 831 -33.01 -32.86 -7.01
N ALA A 832 -33.06 -31.79 -7.81
CA ALA A 832 -34.09 -31.61 -8.84
C ALA A 832 -33.96 -32.68 -9.94
N LEU A 833 -32.74 -32.99 -10.39
CA LEU A 833 -32.49 -34.08 -11.35
C LEU A 833 -32.83 -35.45 -10.77
N PHE A 834 -32.50 -35.70 -9.50
CA PHE A 834 -32.86 -36.94 -8.81
C PHE A 834 -34.38 -37.08 -8.66
N HIS A 835 -35.08 -35.99 -8.33
CA HIS A 835 -36.54 -35.95 -8.27
C HIS A 835 -37.18 -36.25 -9.63
N LEU A 836 -36.65 -35.65 -10.71
CA LEU A 836 -37.09 -35.92 -12.08
C LEU A 836 -36.86 -37.40 -12.47
N TRP A 837 -35.72 -37.97 -12.09
CA TRP A 837 -35.40 -39.38 -12.34
C TRP A 837 -36.35 -40.33 -11.59
N LEU A 838 -36.71 -40.04 -10.34
CA LEU A 838 -37.69 -40.83 -9.58
C LEU A 838 -39.08 -40.82 -10.23
N ILE A 839 -39.53 -39.65 -10.69
CA ILE A 839 -40.82 -39.51 -11.39
C ILE A 839 -40.82 -40.31 -12.70
N LEU A 840 -39.77 -40.18 -13.50
CA LEU A 840 -39.65 -40.82 -14.82
C LEU A 840 -39.41 -42.33 -14.75
N GLY A 841 -38.60 -42.79 -13.80
CA GLY A 841 -38.14 -44.18 -13.73
C GLY A 841 -39.02 -45.09 -12.86
N HIS A 842 -39.74 -44.55 -11.87
CA HIS A 842 -40.43 -45.34 -10.84
C HIS A 842 -41.89 -44.94 -10.62
N GLY A 843 -42.45 -44.06 -11.46
CA GLY A 843 -43.88 -43.70 -11.40
C GLY A 843 -44.27 -42.71 -10.29
N GLY A 844 -43.29 -42.14 -9.57
CA GLY A 844 -43.51 -41.20 -8.46
C GLY A 844 -44.17 -41.83 -7.22
N PRO A 845 -44.00 -41.25 -6.01
CA PRO A 845 -44.87 -41.59 -4.90
C PRO A 845 -46.27 -41.03 -5.16
N SER A 846 -47.28 -41.89 -5.04
CA SER A 846 -48.71 -41.52 -5.01
C SER A 846 -49.04 -40.53 -3.90
#